data_AF-A0A6C0P0S2-F1
#
_entry.id   AF-A0A6C0P0S2-F1
#
_cell.length_a   1.000
_cell.length_b   1.000
_cell.length_c   1.000
_cell.angle_alpha   90.00
_cell.angle_beta   90.00
_cell.angle_gamma   90.00
#
_symmetry.space_group_name_H-M   'P 1'
#
loop_
_entity.id
_entity.type
_entity.pdbx_description
1 polymer ?
#
loop_
_entity_poly.entity_id
_entity_poly.type
_entity_poly.pdbx_seq_one_letter_code
_entity_poly.pdbx_strand_id
1 'polypeptide(L)'
;MKMKKTTIGVAAAAGLFGSLCIWAGAASAAEKFSDLQYSQWAADSIEYLSNRGTVAGYGNGKFKPEGAVTRGQAVTFMVRELYPMGVPEAAGSAAYTDVSPTHPFYREIAAAAKTGLAGGFPDGSFHPDAPITRAETASFLARAYALEEGGKHMQLSDADSSWAAAPIRIMSSNGLIGGYADGTYRPNQSVTRAEFAVFMTRVIRFEREAAIGAKDWDKLMSYMTLNEQVGQMLMPDIRMYKGQPTTTVNDGLKDIIHEQAPGGFIVFDKNIVNAEQLTTLTDGLQAEEAKAGDIPLFLGVDQEGGVIKRIPGGTNLPGQMALGATGDAGLAEAAGKLTGEELKALGLQLNFAPDLDVNSNPDNPIIGKRSFGSDPDLVSSLGLATMRGLKASGVIAAVKHFPGHGDTTVDSHLGLPVLMHDRNRLDEVELKPFKAAVASGVDMIMTAHIAFPAVDDEHVVSLKDGSSVPIPATMSKKVLTGLLREELGFKGVIISDAFTMNGIAEHFGEAQAVTRAVNAGVDIILMPQDPAAAQRTLVKAVQNGSVPMVRIHDSVKRILSLKDKYGLFDRGESLSAKLASLKGVIGTDQHRQVERTIAERAVTLLAGRDGKHPDLIRQGDRVAIVAADEEQAKQLESQLALAGAGKLLRTQVVVMKPGKANEAMPAIDQADYVIAASYQFRNTASQFSWSDSQAVIDELNKRDKRYVLLSLGNPYEMLYVRNVKSGIAAYGKEEPNTAAAIRVLLGQLDPQGVLPVAS
;
A
#
# COMPACT_ATOMS: atom_id res chain seq x y z
N MET A 1 -0.30 -14.31 69.22
CA MET A 1 -0.03 -12.99 69.81
C MET A 1 -0.91 -11.97 69.10
N LYS A 2 -1.82 -11.32 69.84
CA LYS A 2 -2.79 -10.33 69.35
C LYS A 2 -2.10 -9.05 68.91
N MET A 3 -2.60 -8.39 67.85
CA MET A 3 -2.59 -6.92 67.68
C MET A 3 -3.63 -6.57 66.59
N LYS A 4 -4.87 -6.26 66.99
CA LYS A 4 -5.46 -4.91 67.17
C LYS A 4 -5.62 -4.13 65.86
N LYS A 5 -6.87 -4.11 65.37
CA LYS A 5 -7.43 -3.13 64.44
C LYS A 5 -7.48 -1.77 65.14
N THR A 6 -7.01 -0.72 64.48
CA THR A 6 -7.29 0.66 64.87
C THR A 6 -7.92 1.36 63.67
N THR A 7 -9.22 1.62 63.80
CA THR A 7 -10.01 2.48 62.92
C THR A 7 -9.70 3.93 63.29
N ILE A 8 -9.23 4.74 62.35
CA ILE A 8 -9.19 6.20 62.49
C ILE A 8 -10.05 6.77 61.37
N GLY A 9 -11.15 7.40 61.76
CA GLY A 9 -12.06 8.10 60.86
C GLY A 9 -11.38 9.35 60.29
N VAL A 10 -11.50 9.52 58.99
CA VAL A 10 -11.13 10.76 58.30
C VAL A 10 -12.32 11.70 58.37
N ALA A 11 -12.14 12.79 59.12
CA ALA A 11 -13.05 13.92 59.13
C ALA A 11 -13.07 14.57 57.75
N ALA A 12 -14.28 14.87 57.27
CA ALA A 12 -14.54 15.61 56.04
C ALA A 12 -13.99 17.04 56.18
N ALA A 13 -12.94 17.36 55.42
CA ALA A 13 -12.56 18.73 55.11
C ALA A 13 -13.09 19.04 53.71
N ALA A 14 -14.17 19.82 53.67
CA ALA A 14 -14.70 20.41 52.46
C ALA A 14 -13.69 21.44 51.92
N GLY A 15 -12.93 21.05 50.90
CA GLY A 15 -12.12 21.93 50.06
C GLY A 15 -12.71 21.97 48.65
N LEU A 16 -12.86 23.17 48.09
CA LEU A 16 -13.41 23.40 46.75
C LEU A 16 -12.74 22.49 45.71
N PHE A 17 -13.53 21.59 45.11
CA PHE A 17 -13.14 20.85 43.92
C PHE A 17 -13.12 21.80 42.72
N GLY A 18 -11.96 22.42 42.48
CA GLY A 18 -11.61 22.91 41.15
C GLY A 18 -11.58 21.72 40.20
N SER A 19 -12.33 21.84 39.11
CA SER A 19 -12.43 20.84 38.04
C SER A 19 -11.07 20.55 37.41
N LEU A 20 -10.36 19.52 37.89
CA LEU A 20 -9.19 18.99 37.20
C LEU A 20 -9.66 18.28 35.92
N CYS A 21 -9.33 18.86 34.77
CA CYS A 21 -9.29 18.13 33.51
C CYS A 21 -8.34 16.94 33.69
N ILE A 22 -8.82 15.73 33.39
CA ILE A 22 -7.99 14.53 33.40
C ILE A 22 -7.00 14.63 32.23
N TRP A 23 -5.73 14.41 32.55
CA TRP A 23 -4.58 14.62 31.69
C TRP A 23 -4.55 13.68 30.47
N ALA A 24 -4.20 14.20 29.29
CA ALA A 24 -3.90 13.44 28.08
C ALA A 24 -2.49 12.78 28.13
N GLY A 25 -2.10 12.26 29.29
CA GLY A 25 -0.87 11.52 29.49
C GLY A 25 -1.19 10.03 29.56
N ALA A 26 -1.17 9.36 28.40
CA ALA A 26 -1.27 7.90 28.28
C ALA A 26 -2.60 7.26 28.78
N ALA A 27 -3.75 7.66 28.24
CA ALA A 27 -4.95 6.80 28.21
C ALA A 27 -6.00 7.29 27.19
N SER A 28 -6.41 6.36 26.32
CA SER A 28 -7.56 6.34 25.38
C SER A 28 -7.69 7.46 24.34
N ALA A 29 -7.30 7.14 23.11
CA ALA A 29 -8.14 7.49 21.96
C ALA A 29 -9.53 6.84 22.15
N ALA A 30 -10.58 7.51 21.68
CA ALA A 30 -11.98 7.07 21.65
C ALA A 30 -12.73 6.95 22.99
N GLU A 31 -12.98 8.07 23.69
CA GLU A 31 -14.32 8.24 24.29
C GLU A 31 -15.15 9.09 23.33
N LYS A 32 -16.07 8.49 22.57
CA LYS A 32 -17.12 9.26 21.89
C LYS A 32 -17.90 10.00 22.97
N PHE A 33 -17.83 11.33 22.97
CA PHE A 33 -18.40 12.14 24.03
C PHE A 33 -19.93 12.08 23.99
N SER A 34 -20.53 11.61 25.08
CA SER A 34 -21.98 11.38 25.21
C SER A 34 -22.82 12.66 25.18
N ASP A 35 -22.21 13.82 25.41
CA ASP A 35 -22.88 15.11 25.53
C ASP A 35 -22.83 15.99 24.27
N LEU A 36 -22.32 15.46 23.14
CA LEU A 36 -22.28 16.19 21.86
C LEU A 36 -23.62 16.27 21.15
N GLN A 37 -24.64 15.52 21.58
CA GLN A 37 -25.98 15.52 20.96
C GLN A 37 -26.60 16.92 20.85
N TYR A 38 -26.24 17.85 21.74
CA TYR A 38 -26.74 19.23 21.74
C TYR A 38 -25.79 20.23 21.07
N SER A 39 -24.62 19.79 20.62
CA SER A 39 -23.58 20.62 20.00
C SER A 39 -23.07 20.00 18.70
N GLN A 40 -23.99 19.40 17.92
CA GLN A 40 -23.67 18.73 16.65
C GLN A 40 -22.91 19.62 15.66
N TRP A 41 -23.14 20.93 15.71
CA TRP A 41 -22.43 21.91 14.89
C TRP A 41 -20.92 21.98 15.16
N ALA A 42 -20.46 21.54 16.34
CA ALA A 42 -19.06 21.51 16.75
C ALA A 42 -18.49 20.10 16.87
N ALA A 43 -19.30 19.05 16.68
CA ALA A 43 -18.92 17.67 16.94
C ALA A 43 -17.69 17.25 16.12
N ASP A 44 -17.67 17.53 14.81
CA ASP A 44 -16.52 17.28 13.93
C ASP A 44 -15.24 17.95 14.45
N SER A 45 -15.28 19.22 14.83
CA SER A 45 -14.10 19.93 15.34
C SER A 45 -13.64 19.42 16.71
N ILE A 46 -14.58 19.02 17.57
CA ILE A 46 -14.26 18.43 18.87
C ILE A 46 -13.61 17.06 18.69
N GLU A 47 -14.18 16.21 17.83
CA GLU A 47 -13.63 14.88 17.51
C GLU A 47 -12.27 15.01 16.83
N TYR A 48 -12.12 15.92 15.86
CA TYR A 48 -10.85 16.21 15.17
C TYR A 48 -9.74 16.56 16.17
N LEU A 49 -9.96 17.54 17.05
CA LEU A 49 -8.95 17.94 18.04
C LEU A 49 -8.75 16.89 19.14
N SER A 50 -9.77 16.09 19.46
CA SER A 50 -9.65 15.01 20.43
C SER A 50 -8.81 13.85 19.90
N ASN A 51 -9.00 13.47 18.63
CA ASN A 51 -8.22 12.43 17.97
C ASN A 51 -6.74 12.83 17.82
N ARG A 52 -6.48 14.13 17.64
CA ARG A 52 -5.13 14.71 17.66
C ARG A 52 -4.51 14.79 19.06
N GLY A 53 -5.29 14.60 20.12
CA GLY A 53 -4.86 14.73 21.52
C GLY A 53 -4.72 16.17 22.00
N THR A 54 -5.15 17.15 21.20
CA THR A 54 -5.08 18.58 21.49
C THR A 54 -6.04 18.99 22.59
N VAL A 55 -7.26 18.44 22.55
CA VAL A 55 -8.30 18.63 23.58
C VAL A 55 -8.69 17.30 24.21
N ALA A 56 -9.14 17.33 25.46
CA ALA A 56 -9.62 16.16 26.18
C ALA A 56 -10.96 16.44 26.87
N GLY A 57 -11.72 15.38 27.13
CA GLY A 57 -12.91 15.41 27.98
C GLY A 57 -12.58 15.46 29.47
N TYR A 58 -13.61 15.34 30.30
CA TYR A 58 -13.49 15.34 31.76
C TYR A 58 -13.28 13.94 32.36
N GLY A 59 -12.98 12.93 31.52
CA GLY A 59 -12.76 11.52 31.89
C GLY A 59 -13.99 10.80 32.46
N ASN A 60 -15.18 11.31 32.15
CA ASN A 60 -16.47 10.68 32.47
C ASN A 60 -17.34 10.52 31.21
N GLY A 61 -16.73 10.39 30.03
CA GLY A 61 -17.45 10.33 28.75
C GLY A 61 -18.08 11.65 28.31
N LYS A 62 -17.66 12.81 28.87
CA LYS A 62 -18.22 14.13 28.53
C LYS A 62 -17.15 15.14 28.13
N PHE A 63 -17.46 15.94 27.11
CA PHE A 63 -16.63 17.07 26.68
C PHE A 63 -17.00 18.39 27.36
N LYS A 64 -18.26 18.57 27.77
CA LYS A 64 -18.88 19.82 28.26
C LYS A 64 -18.74 20.98 27.27
N PRO A 65 -19.39 20.91 26.09
CA PRO A 65 -19.22 21.89 25.01
C PRO A 65 -19.53 23.34 25.42
N GLU A 66 -20.51 23.55 26.30
CA GLU A 66 -20.92 24.88 26.79
C GLU A 66 -20.02 25.43 27.92
N GLY A 67 -19.05 24.65 28.40
CA GLY A 67 -18.12 25.11 29.43
C GLY A 67 -17.21 26.22 28.90
N ALA A 68 -16.82 27.17 29.76
CA ALA A 68 -15.85 28.19 29.39
C ALA A 68 -14.44 27.59 29.24
N VAL A 69 -13.66 28.13 28.30
CA VAL A 69 -12.22 27.87 28.18
C VAL A 69 -11.47 28.98 28.90
N THR A 70 -10.53 28.64 29.79
CA THR A 70 -9.67 29.66 30.42
C THR A 70 -8.55 30.08 29.47
N ARG A 71 -7.98 31.27 29.69
CA ARG A 71 -6.81 31.74 28.91
C ARG A 71 -5.62 30.77 28.99
N GLY A 72 -5.37 30.19 30.16
CA GLY A 72 -4.34 29.16 30.36
C GLY A 72 -4.61 27.88 29.56
N GLN A 73 -5.87 27.43 29.51
CA GLN A 73 -6.26 26.27 28.69
C GLN A 73 -6.11 26.54 27.20
N ALA A 74 -6.56 27.69 26.71
CA ALA A 74 -6.46 28.09 25.30
C ALA A 74 -5.01 28.07 24.81
N VAL A 75 -4.09 28.69 25.58
CA VAL A 75 -2.66 28.68 25.25
C VAL A 75 -2.08 27.28 25.30
N THR A 76 -2.48 26.47 26.28
CA THR A 76 -2.03 25.08 26.39
C THR A 76 -2.39 24.26 25.16
N PHE A 77 -3.61 24.40 24.64
CA PHE A 77 -4.04 23.71 23.43
C PHE A 77 -3.18 24.13 22.22
N MET A 78 -2.98 25.43 22.02
CA MET A 78 -2.18 25.94 20.90
C MET A 78 -0.71 25.56 20.96
N VAL A 79 -0.07 25.68 22.13
CA VAL A 79 1.36 25.35 22.30
C VAL A 79 1.58 23.86 22.07
N ARG A 80 0.70 22.99 22.57
CA ARG A 80 0.84 21.54 22.35
C ARG A 80 0.63 21.17 20.88
N GLU A 81 -0.28 21.86 20.20
CA GLU A 81 -0.50 21.67 18.77
C GLU A 81 0.72 22.07 17.93
N LEU A 82 1.34 23.22 18.23
CA LEU A 82 2.49 23.74 17.50
C LEU A 82 3.82 23.06 17.87
N TYR A 83 3.89 22.43 19.04
CA TYR A 83 5.08 21.76 19.54
C TYR A 83 4.81 20.31 19.98
N PRO A 84 4.39 19.44 19.05
CA PRO A 84 4.01 18.05 19.37
C PRO A 84 5.17 17.21 19.91
N MET A 85 6.42 17.60 19.61
CA MET A 85 7.64 16.94 20.10
C MET A 85 8.09 17.41 21.48
N GLY A 86 7.35 18.35 22.09
CA GLY A 86 7.62 18.87 23.41
C GLY A 86 7.67 20.39 23.45
N VAL A 87 7.10 20.95 24.50
CA VAL A 87 7.06 22.40 24.73
C VAL A 87 8.50 22.93 24.92
N PRO A 88 8.92 23.96 24.16
CA PRO A 88 10.27 24.54 24.24
C PRO A 88 10.67 24.87 25.68
N GLU A 89 11.93 24.62 26.04
CA GLU A 89 12.44 24.99 27.35
C GLU A 89 12.49 26.53 27.51
N ALA A 90 11.71 27.01 28.47
CA ALA A 90 11.78 28.39 28.92
C ALA A 90 12.99 28.56 29.86
N ALA A 91 14.21 28.57 29.29
CA ALA A 91 15.37 29.11 30.01
C ALA A 91 15.14 30.62 30.21
N GLY A 92 14.86 31.04 31.46
CA GLY A 92 14.64 32.44 31.87
C GLY A 92 13.15 32.82 32.00
N SER A 93 12.79 33.46 33.12
CA SER A 93 11.42 33.87 33.44
C SER A 93 10.99 35.11 32.65
N ALA A 94 10.07 34.97 31.72
CA ALA A 94 9.04 36.00 31.52
C ALA A 94 7.81 35.55 32.32
N ALA A 95 7.90 35.63 33.65
CA ALA A 95 6.80 35.22 34.52
C ALA A 95 5.85 36.40 34.67
N TYR A 96 4.65 36.25 34.09
CA TYR A 96 3.53 37.10 34.44
C TYR A 96 3.32 37.06 35.96
N THR A 97 2.98 38.21 36.54
CA THR A 97 2.95 38.39 38.00
C THR A 97 1.95 37.47 38.72
N ASP A 98 0.97 36.92 37.99
CA ASP A 98 -0.11 36.08 38.49
C ASP A 98 -0.02 34.61 38.05
N VAL A 99 1.08 34.17 37.42
CA VAL A 99 1.27 32.77 37.01
C VAL A 99 2.37 32.12 37.84
N SER A 100 1.98 31.42 38.91
CA SER A 100 2.90 30.67 39.77
C SER A 100 3.66 29.58 38.99
N PRO A 101 4.95 29.31 39.28
CA PRO A 101 5.68 28.14 38.77
C PRO A 101 5.01 26.79 39.05
N THR A 102 4.14 26.72 40.07
CA THR A 102 3.34 25.53 40.41
C THR A 102 1.99 25.47 39.68
N HIS A 103 1.63 26.50 38.91
CA HIS A 103 0.39 26.53 38.16
C HIS A 103 0.39 25.41 37.10
N PRO A 104 -0.71 24.65 36.91
CA PRO A 104 -0.75 23.50 36.00
C PRO A 104 -0.33 23.79 34.56
N PHE A 105 -0.56 25.03 34.08
CA PHE A 105 -0.23 25.48 32.73
C PHE A 105 0.98 26.42 32.66
N TYR A 106 1.79 26.51 33.73
CA TYR A 106 2.93 27.44 33.80
C TYR A 106 3.89 27.25 32.62
N ARG A 107 4.21 25.99 32.28
CA ARG A 107 5.18 25.66 31.23
C ARG A 107 4.71 26.15 29.85
N GLU A 108 3.46 25.87 29.49
CA GLU A 108 2.88 26.28 28.22
C GLU A 108 2.71 27.79 28.12
N ILE A 109 2.27 28.46 29.20
CA ILE A 109 2.15 29.92 29.25
C ILE A 109 3.52 30.59 29.09
N ALA A 110 4.55 30.10 29.80
CA ALA A 110 5.91 30.63 29.69
C ALA A 110 6.49 30.43 28.29
N ALA A 111 6.26 29.27 27.68
CA ALA A 111 6.67 29.00 26.31
C ALA A 111 6.00 29.96 25.33
N ALA A 112 4.68 30.13 25.42
CA ALA A 112 3.92 31.03 24.56
C ALA A 112 4.34 32.50 24.72
N ALA A 113 4.67 32.94 25.93
CA ALA A 113 5.19 34.29 26.17
C ALA A 113 6.56 34.48 25.48
N LYS A 114 7.45 33.50 25.61
CA LYS A 114 8.81 33.53 25.02
C LYS A 114 8.78 33.48 23.49
N THR A 115 7.91 32.67 22.90
CA THR A 115 7.77 32.54 21.44
C THR A 115 6.81 33.58 20.85
N GLY A 116 6.24 34.44 21.69
CA GLY A 116 5.33 35.50 21.29
C GLY A 116 3.91 35.04 20.96
N LEU A 117 3.59 33.75 21.02
CA LEU A 117 2.28 33.16 20.65
C LEU A 117 1.10 33.74 21.44
N ALA A 118 1.32 34.13 22.70
CA ALA A 118 0.29 34.74 23.55
C ALA A 118 0.88 35.86 24.40
N GLY A 119 0.10 36.92 24.59
CA GLY A 119 0.46 38.09 25.40
C GLY A 119 -0.39 38.22 26.67
N GLY A 120 0.22 38.77 27.72
CA GLY A 120 -0.46 39.23 28.92
C GLY A 120 -0.91 40.69 28.81
N PHE A 121 -1.30 41.24 29.95
CA PHE A 121 -1.84 42.58 30.08
C PHE A 121 -0.72 43.59 30.37
N PRO A 122 -0.95 44.90 30.11
CA PRO A 122 0.03 45.95 30.37
C PRO A 122 0.53 46.03 31.83
N ASP A 123 -0.24 45.50 32.78
CA ASP A 123 0.11 45.44 34.20
C ASP A 123 1.08 44.28 34.55
N GLY A 124 1.47 43.47 33.57
CA GLY A 124 2.37 42.33 33.74
C GLY A 124 1.66 41.03 34.14
N SER A 125 0.33 40.99 34.18
CA SER A 125 -0.46 39.79 34.47
C SER A 125 -0.86 39.01 33.20
N PHE A 126 -1.32 37.77 33.34
CA PHE A 126 -1.82 36.93 32.25
C PHE A 126 -3.24 36.40 32.48
N HIS A 127 -3.72 36.33 33.71
CA HIS A 127 -5.04 35.84 34.11
C HIS A 127 -5.32 34.41 33.62
N PRO A 128 -4.53 33.40 34.05
CA PRO A 128 -4.59 32.04 33.51
C PRO A 128 -5.94 31.32 33.73
N ASP A 129 -6.66 31.67 34.79
CA ASP A 129 -7.95 31.07 35.15
C ASP A 129 -9.17 31.86 34.65
N ALA A 130 -8.95 33.05 34.07
CA ALA A 130 -10.05 33.84 33.51
C ALA A 130 -10.56 33.20 32.20
N PRO A 131 -11.88 33.23 31.93
CA PRO A 131 -12.42 32.83 30.63
C PRO A 131 -11.79 33.65 29.51
N ILE A 132 -11.39 32.98 28.43
CA ILE A 132 -10.90 33.66 27.23
C ILE A 132 -12.06 34.27 26.44
N THR A 133 -11.86 35.49 25.96
CA THR A 133 -12.80 36.22 25.12
C THR A 133 -12.61 35.89 23.63
N ARG A 134 -13.59 36.27 22.81
CA ARG A 134 -13.52 36.13 21.34
C ARG A 134 -12.38 36.96 20.75
N ALA A 135 -12.16 38.18 21.22
CA ALA A 135 -11.05 39.03 20.81
C ALA A 135 -9.68 38.41 21.12
N GLU A 136 -9.51 37.84 22.32
CA GLU A 136 -8.27 37.17 22.71
C GLU A 136 -8.04 35.90 21.90
N THR A 137 -9.07 35.08 21.69
CA THR A 137 -9.00 33.89 20.83
C THR A 137 -8.55 34.27 19.41
N ALA A 138 -9.11 35.35 18.84
CA ALA A 138 -8.72 35.82 17.51
C ALA A 138 -7.25 36.28 17.46
N SER A 139 -6.82 37.05 18.48
CA SER A 139 -5.45 37.53 18.62
C SER A 139 -4.44 36.39 18.76
N PHE A 140 -4.76 35.39 19.59
CA PHE A 140 -3.90 34.24 19.86
C PHE A 140 -3.76 33.38 18.60
N LEU A 141 -4.87 32.98 17.97
CA LEU A 141 -4.82 32.11 16.78
C LEU A 141 -4.17 32.79 15.57
N ALA A 142 -4.50 34.06 15.30
CA ALA A 142 -3.88 34.80 14.19
C ALA A 142 -2.37 34.91 14.35
N ARG A 143 -1.89 35.16 15.57
CA ARG A 143 -0.46 35.25 15.83
C ARG A 143 0.24 33.91 15.79
N ALA A 144 -0.37 32.88 16.38
CA ALA A 144 0.26 31.59 16.53
C ALA A 144 0.48 30.86 15.20
N TYR A 145 -0.40 31.10 14.23
CA TYR A 145 -0.29 30.57 12.88
C TYR A 145 0.24 31.61 11.88
N ALA A 146 0.66 32.79 12.35
CA ALA A 146 1.14 33.90 11.53
C ALA A 146 0.22 34.22 10.34
N LEU A 147 -1.09 34.27 10.61
CA LEU A 147 -2.12 34.45 9.58
C LEU A 147 -2.02 35.83 8.94
N GLU A 148 -2.16 35.86 7.62
CA GLU A 148 -2.24 37.08 6.83
C GLU A 148 -3.69 37.44 6.47
N GLU A 149 -3.94 38.71 6.19
CA GLU A 149 -5.29 39.18 5.86
C GLU A 149 -5.76 38.62 4.51
N GLY A 150 -6.94 38.00 4.50
CA GLY A 150 -7.55 37.39 3.32
C GLY A 150 -8.33 38.41 2.45
N GLY A 151 -8.92 37.92 1.36
CA GLY A 151 -9.59 38.76 0.36
C GLY A 151 -11.08 39.06 0.61
N LYS A 152 -11.73 38.46 1.61
CA LYS A 152 -13.19 38.59 1.82
C LYS A 152 -13.54 39.37 3.07
N HIS A 153 -13.56 40.69 3.01
CA HIS A 153 -13.93 41.49 4.19
C HIS A 153 -15.39 41.30 4.60
N MET A 154 -15.60 40.74 5.79
CA MET A 154 -16.88 40.72 6.47
C MET A 154 -17.00 41.97 7.35
N GLN A 155 -18.06 42.76 7.16
CA GLN A 155 -18.32 43.90 8.03
C GLN A 155 -18.95 43.44 9.34
N LEU A 156 -18.30 43.75 10.45
CA LEU A 156 -18.74 43.45 11.81
C LEU A 156 -18.82 44.77 12.58
N SER A 157 -20.03 45.14 13.03
CA SER A 157 -20.34 46.50 13.47
C SER A 157 -19.60 46.96 14.74
N ASP A 158 -19.07 46.02 15.53
CA ASP A 158 -18.37 46.23 16.79
C ASP A 158 -16.89 45.76 16.76
N ALA A 159 -16.41 45.25 15.62
CA ALA A 159 -15.04 44.72 15.50
C ALA A 159 -13.98 45.83 15.42
N ASP A 160 -14.24 46.90 14.67
CA ASP A 160 -13.27 47.99 14.46
C ASP A 160 -12.99 48.80 15.73
N SER A 161 -13.93 48.82 16.68
CA SER A 161 -13.75 49.42 18.00
C SER A 161 -13.00 48.52 19.00
N SER A 162 -12.70 47.28 18.64
CA SER A 162 -11.97 46.34 19.50
C SER A 162 -10.47 46.59 19.47
N TRP A 163 -9.79 46.39 20.60
CA TRP A 163 -8.33 46.36 20.64
C TRP A 163 -7.73 45.25 19.74
N ALA A 164 -8.53 44.22 19.44
CA ALA A 164 -8.17 43.12 18.54
C ALA A 164 -8.73 43.27 17.12
N ALA A 165 -9.05 44.50 16.67
CA ALA A 165 -9.63 44.75 15.35
C ALA A 165 -8.84 44.09 14.20
N ALA A 166 -7.50 44.20 14.21
CA ALA A 166 -6.66 43.61 13.17
C ALA A 166 -6.70 42.06 13.16
N PRO A 167 -6.46 41.34 14.27
CA PRO A 167 -6.65 39.90 14.32
C PRO A 167 -8.06 39.42 13.93
N ILE A 168 -9.10 40.13 14.38
CA ILE A 168 -10.48 39.81 14.01
C ILE A 168 -10.67 39.93 12.50
N ARG A 169 -10.13 40.98 11.88
CA ARG A 169 -10.20 41.18 10.43
C ARG A 169 -9.41 40.13 9.66
N ILE A 170 -8.22 39.76 10.12
CA ILE A 170 -7.41 38.67 9.53
C ILE A 170 -8.21 37.36 9.52
N MET A 171 -8.76 36.96 10.66
CA MET A 171 -9.48 35.69 10.73
C MET A 171 -10.82 35.73 9.99
N SER A 172 -11.56 36.86 10.04
CA SER A 172 -12.85 36.97 9.37
C SER A 172 -12.69 37.02 7.85
N SER A 173 -11.64 37.69 7.36
CA SER A 173 -11.35 37.80 5.92
C SER A 173 -10.95 36.49 5.25
N ASN A 174 -10.47 35.53 6.04
CA ASN A 174 -10.21 34.15 5.65
C ASN A 174 -11.39 33.20 5.94
N GLY A 175 -12.51 33.70 6.45
CA GLY A 175 -13.69 32.89 6.78
C GLY A 175 -13.53 31.99 8.02
N LEU A 176 -12.49 32.20 8.82
CA LEU A 176 -12.17 31.37 10.00
C LEU A 176 -13.10 31.68 11.19
N ILE A 177 -13.55 32.92 11.29
CA ILE A 177 -14.51 33.38 12.31
C ILE A 177 -15.69 34.11 11.66
N GLY A 178 -16.84 34.04 12.32
CA GLY A 178 -18.09 34.67 11.90
C GLY A 178 -18.67 35.61 12.97
N GLY A 179 -19.60 36.48 12.55
CA GLY A 179 -20.43 37.29 13.44
C GLY A 179 -21.76 36.61 13.79
N TYR A 180 -22.53 37.26 14.64
CA TYR A 180 -23.91 36.89 14.97
C TYR A 180 -24.88 37.44 13.91
N ALA A 181 -26.13 36.96 13.94
CA ALA A 181 -27.17 37.36 12.99
C ALA A 181 -27.49 38.86 13.02
N ASP A 182 -27.16 39.55 14.12
CA ASP A 182 -27.29 41.00 14.29
C ASP A 182 -26.11 41.81 13.70
N GLY A 183 -25.15 41.15 13.04
CA GLY A 183 -23.97 41.79 12.44
C GLY A 183 -22.86 42.13 13.42
N THR A 184 -22.96 41.70 14.69
CA THR A 184 -21.91 41.91 15.70
C THR A 184 -20.95 40.72 15.78
N TYR A 185 -19.72 40.94 16.22
CA TYR A 185 -18.73 39.92 16.58
C TYR A 185 -18.71 39.61 18.07
N ARG A 186 -19.07 40.59 18.91
CA ARG A 186 -19.05 40.52 20.38
C ARG A 186 -17.67 40.21 20.95
N PRO A 187 -16.66 41.07 20.72
CA PRO A 187 -15.26 40.80 21.05
C PRO A 187 -15.00 40.44 22.52
N ASN A 188 -15.80 40.99 23.45
CA ASN A 188 -15.63 40.77 24.89
C ASN A 188 -16.41 39.56 25.43
N GLN A 189 -17.19 38.86 24.59
CA GLN A 189 -17.92 37.67 25.01
C GLN A 189 -16.94 36.50 25.23
N SER A 190 -17.12 35.75 26.31
CA SER A 190 -16.35 34.53 26.59
C SER A 190 -16.63 33.43 25.57
N VAL A 191 -15.62 32.63 25.26
CA VAL A 191 -15.67 31.53 24.30
C VAL A 191 -15.95 30.20 25.01
N THR A 192 -16.91 29.43 24.50
CA THR A 192 -17.17 28.07 24.98
C THR A 192 -16.14 27.07 24.44
N ARG A 193 -16.03 25.90 25.07
CA ARG A 193 -15.15 24.81 24.59
C ARG A 193 -15.47 24.38 23.17
N ALA A 194 -16.75 24.34 22.80
CA ALA A 194 -17.18 24.04 21.44
C ALA A 194 -16.76 25.13 20.44
N GLU A 195 -16.96 26.40 20.77
CA GLU A 195 -16.54 27.52 19.91
C GLU A 195 -15.02 27.56 19.72
N PHE A 196 -14.26 27.37 20.79
CA PHE A 196 -12.80 27.33 20.72
C PHE A 196 -12.31 26.19 19.82
N ALA A 197 -12.89 25.00 19.97
CA ALA A 197 -12.56 23.84 19.13
C ALA A 197 -12.81 24.11 17.64
N VAL A 198 -13.94 24.76 17.31
CA VAL A 198 -14.27 25.14 15.94
C VAL A 198 -13.29 26.17 15.37
N PHE A 199 -12.95 27.22 16.14
CA PHE A 199 -12.00 28.23 15.66
C PHE A 199 -10.62 27.64 15.39
N MET A 200 -10.11 26.83 16.33
CA MET A 200 -8.80 26.20 16.18
C MET A 200 -8.77 25.20 15.01
N THR A 201 -9.80 24.36 14.87
CA THR A 201 -9.89 23.40 13.76
C THR A 201 -9.91 24.09 12.40
N ARG A 202 -10.67 25.20 12.27
CA ARG A 202 -10.70 25.98 11.02
C ARG A 202 -9.34 26.54 10.65
N VAL A 203 -8.60 27.08 11.61
CA VAL A 203 -7.24 27.61 11.39
C VAL A 203 -6.29 26.51 10.94
N ILE A 204 -6.30 25.37 11.63
CA ILE A 204 -5.43 24.22 11.27
C ILE A 204 -5.75 23.75 9.85
N ARG A 205 -7.03 23.50 9.54
CA ARG A 205 -7.44 23.03 8.20
C ARG A 205 -7.11 24.05 7.11
N PHE A 206 -7.28 25.34 7.38
CA PHE A 206 -6.93 26.42 6.44
C PHE A 206 -5.43 26.45 6.12
N GLU A 207 -4.58 26.38 7.14
CA GLU A 207 -3.13 26.41 6.92
C GLU A 207 -2.62 25.15 6.23
N ARG A 208 -3.24 23.99 6.50
CA ARG A 208 -2.93 22.75 5.79
C ARG A 208 -3.36 22.80 4.33
N GLU A 209 -4.57 23.28 4.03
CA GLU A 209 -5.05 23.47 2.65
C GLU A 209 -4.15 24.45 1.88
N ALA A 210 -3.73 25.55 2.52
CA ALA A 210 -2.78 26.49 1.95
C ALA A 210 -1.42 25.84 1.66
N ALA A 211 -0.90 25.02 2.57
CA ALA A 211 0.35 24.29 2.39
C ALA A 211 0.26 23.26 1.24
N ILE A 212 -0.85 22.53 1.14
CA ILE A 212 -1.12 21.59 0.03
C ILE A 212 -1.17 22.36 -1.30
N GLY A 213 -1.93 23.45 -1.37
CA GLY A 213 -2.06 24.27 -2.58
C GLY A 213 -0.73 24.89 -3.03
N ALA A 214 0.13 25.26 -2.08
CA ALA A 214 1.48 25.75 -2.34
C ALA A 214 2.51 24.63 -2.61
N LYS A 215 2.13 23.36 -2.42
CA LYS A 215 3.01 22.18 -2.43
C LYS A 215 4.18 22.31 -1.44
N ASP A 216 3.94 23.00 -0.33
CA ASP A 216 4.90 23.17 0.77
C ASP A 216 4.72 22.03 1.78
N TRP A 217 5.36 20.90 1.48
CA TRP A 217 5.26 19.70 2.31
C TRP A 217 5.86 19.88 3.71
N ASP A 218 6.90 20.71 3.84
CA ASP A 218 7.54 20.97 5.13
C ASP A 218 6.57 21.75 6.03
N LYS A 219 5.86 22.73 5.47
CA LYS A 219 4.79 23.44 6.17
C LYS A 219 3.60 22.52 6.49
N LEU A 220 3.13 21.69 5.55
CA LEU A 220 2.05 20.73 5.82
C LEU A 220 2.41 19.77 6.97
N MET A 221 3.61 19.19 6.92
CA MET A 221 4.10 18.28 7.96
C MET A 221 4.25 18.97 9.33
N SER A 222 4.54 20.27 9.36
CA SER A 222 4.55 21.03 10.62
C SER A 222 3.18 21.11 11.30
N TYR A 223 2.10 20.95 10.54
CA TYR A 223 0.72 20.84 11.05
C TYR A 223 0.23 19.40 11.18
N MET A 224 1.05 18.41 10.86
CA MET A 224 0.72 17.00 11.07
C MET A 224 1.11 16.57 12.48
N THR A 225 0.23 15.82 13.14
CA THR A 225 0.63 15.12 14.37
C THR A 225 1.65 14.02 14.05
N LEU A 226 2.42 13.60 15.05
CA LEU A 226 3.32 12.45 14.88
C LEU A 226 2.54 11.17 14.48
N ASN A 227 1.32 11.00 14.98
CA ASN A 227 0.44 9.89 14.58
C ASN A 227 0.09 9.95 13.10
N GLU A 228 -0.27 11.13 12.57
CA GLU A 228 -0.56 11.31 11.14
C GLU A 228 0.68 11.04 10.29
N GLN A 229 1.85 11.54 10.69
CA GLN A 229 3.11 11.32 9.96
C GLN A 229 3.49 9.83 9.93
N VAL A 230 3.41 9.14 11.07
CA VAL A 230 3.64 7.70 11.12
C VAL A 230 2.55 6.93 10.38
N GLY A 231 1.29 7.39 10.45
CA GLY A 231 0.15 6.83 9.71
C GLY A 231 0.39 6.79 8.22
N GLN A 232 0.92 7.89 7.65
CA GLN A 232 1.29 7.96 6.24
C GLN A 232 2.33 6.89 5.82
N MET A 233 3.10 6.36 6.78
CA MET A 233 4.07 5.29 6.55
C MET A 233 3.47 3.88 6.70
N LEU A 234 2.16 3.73 6.84
CA LEU A 234 1.47 2.44 6.96
C LEU A 234 0.49 2.23 5.80
N MET A 235 0.49 1.01 5.25
CA MET A 235 -0.45 0.58 4.22
C MET A 235 -1.05 -0.78 4.58
N PRO A 236 -2.13 -0.83 5.37
CA PRO A 236 -2.81 -2.07 5.70
C PRO A 236 -3.54 -2.72 4.51
N ASP A 237 -3.75 -4.04 4.58
CA ASP A 237 -4.76 -4.69 3.74
C ASP A 237 -6.15 -4.56 4.35
N ILE A 238 -7.15 -4.65 3.49
CA ILE A 238 -8.56 -4.54 3.88
C ILE A 238 -9.34 -5.81 3.57
N ARG A 239 -8.70 -6.99 3.46
CA ARG A 239 -9.33 -8.22 2.94
C ARG A 239 -10.60 -8.61 3.67
N MET A 240 -10.58 -8.51 5.01
CA MET A 240 -11.62 -9.04 5.87
C MET A 240 -12.02 -8.03 6.94
N TYR A 241 -13.31 -7.97 7.23
CA TYR A 241 -13.86 -7.27 8.40
C TYR A 241 -14.88 -8.17 9.10
N LYS A 242 -14.69 -8.42 10.40
CA LYS A 242 -15.56 -9.30 11.22
C LYS A 242 -15.83 -10.67 10.55
N GLY A 243 -14.79 -11.26 9.93
CA GLY A 243 -14.87 -12.56 9.28
C GLY A 243 -15.55 -12.58 7.90
N GLN A 244 -15.91 -11.41 7.34
CA GLN A 244 -16.48 -11.29 6.00
C GLN A 244 -15.54 -10.54 5.05
N PRO A 245 -15.54 -10.86 3.74
CA PRO A 245 -14.81 -10.07 2.75
C PRO A 245 -15.28 -8.61 2.73
N THR A 246 -14.33 -7.66 2.72
CA THR A 246 -14.65 -6.23 2.71
C THR A 246 -14.88 -5.73 1.29
N THR A 247 -16.13 -5.49 0.91
CA THR A 247 -16.50 -4.99 -0.43
C THR A 247 -17.10 -3.59 -0.40
N THR A 248 -17.29 -3.01 0.78
CA THR A 248 -17.82 -1.66 0.99
C THR A 248 -17.09 -0.99 2.16
N VAL A 249 -17.13 0.35 2.20
CA VAL A 249 -16.62 1.11 3.36
C VAL A 249 -17.48 0.77 4.58
N ASN A 250 -16.84 0.20 5.60
CA ASN A 250 -17.47 -0.20 6.86
C ASN A 250 -16.87 0.59 8.02
N ASP A 251 -17.44 0.44 9.22
CA ASP A 251 -17.01 1.22 10.38
C ASP A 251 -15.56 0.94 10.79
N GLY A 252 -15.05 -0.29 10.61
CA GLY A 252 -13.64 -0.57 10.88
C GLY A 252 -12.68 0.18 9.94
N LEU A 253 -13.06 0.37 8.67
CA LEU A 253 -12.29 1.19 7.75
C LEU A 253 -12.33 2.67 8.13
N LYS A 254 -13.49 3.17 8.57
CA LYS A 254 -13.61 4.54 9.08
C LYS A 254 -12.73 4.73 10.31
N ASP A 255 -12.77 3.80 11.26
CA ASP A 255 -11.94 3.87 12.47
C ASP A 255 -10.44 3.92 12.09
N ILE A 256 -9.99 3.08 11.15
CA ILE A 256 -8.59 3.13 10.67
C ILE A 256 -8.27 4.48 10.02
N ILE A 257 -9.12 4.98 9.12
CA ILE A 257 -8.92 6.26 8.42
C ILE A 257 -8.83 7.42 9.42
N HIS A 258 -9.81 7.52 10.32
CA HIS A 258 -9.95 8.66 11.23
C HIS A 258 -8.98 8.63 12.42
N GLU A 259 -8.59 7.44 12.90
CA GLU A 259 -7.71 7.31 14.07
C GLU A 259 -6.24 7.12 13.69
N GLN A 260 -5.97 6.48 12.55
CA GLN A 260 -4.61 6.10 12.17
C GLN A 260 -4.06 6.87 10.98
N ALA A 261 -4.91 7.55 10.20
CA ALA A 261 -4.53 8.33 9.02
C ALA A 261 -3.52 7.60 8.11
N PRO A 262 -3.84 6.37 7.64
CA PRO A 262 -2.91 5.54 6.89
C PRO A 262 -2.46 6.22 5.58
N GLY A 263 -1.28 5.85 5.10
CA GLY A 263 -0.78 6.32 3.81
C GLY A 263 -1.60 5.81 2.63
N GLY A 264 -2.25 4.65 2.81
CA GLY A 264 -3.09 4.02 1.81
C GLY A 264 -3.58 2.64 2.23
N PHE A 265 -4.20 1.94 1.28
CA PHE A 265 -4.66 0.56 1.43
C PHE A 265 -4.25 -0.30 0.23
N ILE A 266 -3.98 -1.57 0.48
CA ILE A 266 -3.88 -2.60 -0.57
C ILE A 266 -5.18 -3.39 -0.67
N VAL A 267 -5.67 -3.57 -1.89
CA VAL A 267 -6.84 -4.40 -2.21
C VAL A 267 -6.43 -5.75 -2.77
N PHE A 268 -7.23 -6.77 -2.49
CA PHE A 268 -7.07 -8.15 -2.96
C PHE A 268 -8.35 -8.65 -3.63
N ASP A 269 -8.30 -9.87 -4.17
CA ASP A 269 -9.45 -10.58 -4.75
C ASP A 269 -10.71 -10.56 -3.86
N LYS A 270 -10.54 -10.73 -2.54
CA LYS A 270 -11.63 -10.66 -1.56
C LYS A 270 -12.36 -9.31 -1.51
N ASN A 271 -11.72 -8.24 -1.98
CA ASN A 271 -12.31 -6.90 -2.00
C ASN A 271 -13.05 -6.61 -3.31
N ILE A 272 -12.92 -7.49 -4.30
CA ILE A 272 -13.28 -7.20 -5.69
C ILE A 272 -14.32 -8.22 -6.16
N VAL A 273 -15.55 -7.72 -6.33
CA VAL A 273 -16.66 -8.47 -6.90
C VAL A 273 -16.74 -8.21 -8.41
N ASN A 274 -16.68 -6.94 -8.81
CA ASN A 274 -16.68 -6.48 -10.20
C ASN A 274 -16.16 -5.03 -10.27
N ALA A 275 -16.05 -4.49 -11.50
CA ALA A 275 -15.53 -3.15 -11.75
C ALA A 275 -16.36 -2.03 -11.08
N GLU A 276 -17.70 -2.11 -11.12
CA GLU A 276 -18.58 -1.08 -10.52
C GLU A 276 -18.45 -1.03 -9.00
N GLN A 277 -18.45 -2.20 -8.34
CA GLN A 277 -18.30 -2.31 -6.90
C GLN A 277 -16.92 -1.83 -6.45
N LEU A 278 -15.85 -2.22 -7.16
CA LEU A 278 -14.51 -1.77 -6.81
C LEU A 278 -14.36 -0.25 -6.96
N THR A 279 -14.89 0.33 -8.04
CA THR A 279 -14.90 1.79 -8.25
C THR A 279 -15.67 2.51 -7.15
N THR A 280 -16.78 1.94 -6.69
CA THR A 280 -17.56 2.48 -5.57
C THR A 280 -16.79 2.38 -4.25
N LEU A 281 -16.07 1.28 -4.02
CA LEU A 281 -15.24 1.11 -2.84
C LEU A 281 -14.06 2.09 -2.82
N THR A 282 -13.32 2.24 -3.92
CA THR A 282 -12.16 3.15 -4.00
C THR A 282 -12.60 4.62 -3.88
N ASP A 283 -13.69 5.01 -4.53
CA ASP A 283 -14.29 6.35 -4.37
C ASP A 283 -14.75 6.60 -2.93
N GLY A 284 -15.43 5.61 -2.32
CA GLY A 284 -15.87 5.68 -0.94
C GLY A 284 -14.71 5.82 0.07
N LEU A 285 -13.59 5.14 -0.16
CA LEU A 285 -12.39 5.26 0.67
C LEU A 285 -11.80 6.67 0.59
N GLN A 286 -11.66 7.23 -0.62
CA GLN A 286 -11.16 8.61 -0.79
C GLN A 286 -12.14 9.64 -0.21
N ALA A 287 -13.44 9.42 -0.38
CA ALA A 287 -14.47 10.30 0.19
C ALA A 287 -14.51 10.24 1.71
N GLU A 288 -14.17 9.10 2.32
CA GLU A 288 -14.06 8.98 3.78
C GLU A 288 -12.78 9.65 4.30
N GLU A 289 -11.64 9.47 3.61
CA GLU A 289 -10.41 10.21 3.91
C GLU A 289 -10.62 11.71 3.86
N ALA A 290 -11.31 12.23 2.84
CA ALA A 290 -11.60 13.66 2.71
C ALA A 290 -12.48 14.24 3.84
N LYS A 291 -13.15 13.41 4.64
CA LYS A 291 -13.86 13.84 5.86
C LYS A 291 -12.95 13.86 7.08
N ALA A 292 -12.06 12.88 7.17
CA ALA A 292 -11.15 12.70 8.30
C ALA A 292 -9.96 13.68 8.23
N GLY A 293 -9.42 13.88 7.03
CA GLY A 293 -8.20 14.61 6.76
C GLY A 293 -8.20 15.23 5.36
N ASP A 294 -7.01 15.54 4.90
CA ASP A 294 -6.71 16.30 3.68
C ASP A 294 -5.59 15.67 2.85
N ILE A 295 -5.14 14.46 3.22
CA ILE A 295 -4.09 13.73 2.52
C ILE A 295 -4.70 12.48 1.87
N PRO A 296 -4.88 12.44 0.54
CA PRO A 296 -5.56 11.34 -0.16
C PRO A 296 -4.83 10.01 0.02
N LEU A 297 -5.56 8.90 0.02
CA LEU A 297 -5.01 7.56 0.21
C LEU A 297 -4.29 7.07 -1.08
N PHE A 298 -3.18 6.35 -0.93
CA PHE A 298 -2.77 5.43 -2.00
C PHE A 298 -3.71 4.22 -2.01
N LEU A 299 -4.27 3.87 -3.16
CA LEU A 299 -5.01 2.63 -3.32
C LEU A 299 -4.24 1.72 -4.29
N GLY A 300 -3.70 0.63 -3.73
CA GLY A 300 -2.77 -0.28 -4.39
C GLY A 300 -3.33 -1.68 -4.65
N VAL A 301 -2.81 -2.36 -5.66
CA VAL A 301 -3.16 -3.76 -5.99
C VAL A 301 -1.97 -4.49 -6.60
N ASP A 302 -1.95 -5.82 -6.49
CA ASP A 302 -1.10 -6.69 -7.30
C ASP A 302 -1.79 -7.09 -8.61
N GLN A 303 -1.61 -6.30 -9.66
CA GLN A 303 -2.09 -6.59 -11.02
C GLN A 303 -0.89 -6.77 -11.96
N GLU A 304 -0.17 -7.90 -11.81
CA GLU A 304 1.00 -8.24 -12.62
C GLU A 304 0.62 -8.74 -14.03
N GLY A 305 -0.52 -9.43 -14.13
CA GLY A 305 -0.92 -10.21 -15.31
C GLY A 305 -0.62 -11.71 -15.12
N GLY A 306 -1.08 -12.54 -16.06
CA GLY A 306 -0.91 -13.99 -16.01
C GLY A 306 -1.61 -14.62 -14.81
N VAL A 307 -0.81 -15.09 -13.84
CA VAL A 307 -1.32 -15.76 -12.63
C VAL A 307 -1.62 -14.83 -11.46
N ILE A 308 -1.05 -13.63 -11.45
CA ILE A 308 -1.34 -12.62 -10.44
C ILE A 308 -2.17 -11.52 -11.08
N LYS A 309 -3.49 -11.72 -11.04
CA LYS A 309 -4.51 -10.81 -11.57
C LYS A 309 -5.71 -10.80 -10.63
N ARG A 310 -6.35 -9.63 -10.50
CA ARG A 310 -7.37 -9.36 -9.49
C ARG A 310 -8.65 -8.75 -10.05
N ILE A 311 -8.64 -8.19 -11.26
CA ILE A 311 -9.78 -7.45 -11.85
C ILE A 311 -10.72 -8.40 -12.62
N PRO A 312 -11.94 -8.69 -12.12
CA PRO A 312 -12.93 -9.48 -12.85
C PRO A 312 -13.46 -8.70 -14.05
N GLY A 313 -13.56 -9.35 -15.22
CA GLY A 313 -13.98 -8.73 -16.47
C GLY A 313 -12.92 -7.86 -17.17
N GLY A 314 -11.81 -7.56 -16.49
CA GLY A 314 -10.65 -6.88 -17.06
C GLY A 314 -9.91 -7.74 -18.09
N THR A 315 -8.90 -7.15 -18.69
CA THR A 315 -8.08 -7.81 -19.71
C THR A 315 -7.15 -8.85 -19.08
N ASN A 316 -7.13 -10.08 -19.58
CA ASN A 316 -6.38 -11.18 -19.00
C ASN A 316 -5.02 -11.35 -19.70
N LEU A 317 -4.08 -10.45 -19.39
CA LEU A 317 -2.74 -10.48 -19.97
C LEU A 317 -2.06 -11.85 -19.80
N PRO A 318 -1.33 -12.35 -20.83
CA PRO A 318 -0.70 -13.68 -20.81
C PRO A 318 0.32 -13.96 -19.70
N GLY A 319 0.85 -12.91 -19.05
CA GLY A 319 1.85 -12.98 -17.99
C GLY A 319 3.25 -12.55 -18.43
N GLN A 320 4.13 -12.37 -17.46
CA GLN A 320 5.46 -11.78 -17.67
C GLN A 320 6.37 -12.71 -18.47
N MET A 321 6.38 -14.02 -18.20
CA MET A 321 7.21 -14.96 -18.97
C MET A 321 6.71 -15.13 -20.41
N ALA A 322 5.41 -14.97 -20.66
CA ALA A 322 4.87 -14.94 -22.02
C ALA A 322 5.38 -13.70 -22.77
N LEU A 323 5.38 -12.51 -22.12
CA LEU A 323 6.03 -11.31 -22.67
C LEU A 323 7.52 -11.53 -22.89
N GLY A 324 8.20 -12.20 -21.96
CA GLY A 324 9.57 -12.69 -22.09
C GLY A 324 9.79 -13.44 -23.39
N ALA A 325 8.92 -14.41 -23.67
CA ALA A 325 9.02 -15.23 -24.87
C ALA A 325 8.82 -14.43 -26.16
N THR A 326 8.10 -13.31 -26.12
CA THR A 326 7.99 -12.40 -27.28
C THR A 326 9.28 -11.60 -27.52
N GLY A 327 10.06 -11.32 -26.48
CA GLY A 327 11.22 -10.43 -26.52
C GLY A 327 10.91 -8.97 -26.89
N ASP A 328 9.62 -8.59 -26.93
CA ASP A 328 9.18 -7.32 -27.52
C ASP A 328 8.84 -6.28 -26.45
N ALA A 329 9.73 -5.30 -26.26
CA ALA A 329 9.53 -4.21 -25.31
C ALA A 329 8.32 -3.33 -25.66
N GLY A 330 7.93 -3.23 -26.94
CA GLY A 330 6.73 -2.49 -27.34
C GLY A 330 5.45 -3.16 -26.84
N LEU A 331 5.40 -4.50 -26.87
CA LEU A 331 4.29 -5.26 -26.30
C LEU A 331 4.26 -5.18 -24.78
N ALA A 332 5.41 -5.20 -24.11
CA ALA A 332 5.49 -5.01 -22.65
C ALA A 332 5.01 -3.60 -22.24
N GLU A 333 5.38 -2.55 -22.98
CA GLU A 333 4.90 -1.20 -22.74
C GLU A 333 3.38 -1.07 -22.98
N ALA A 334 2.86 -1.70 -24.04
CA ALA A 334 1.42 -1.76 -24.29
C ALA A 334 0.65 -2.51 -23.19
N ALA A 335 1.21 -3.61 -22.68
CA ALA A 335 0.65 -4.36 -21.55
C ALA A 335 0.64 -3.52 -20.26
N GLY A 336 1.70 -2.77 -19.98
CA GLY A 336 1.74 -1.83 -18.86
C GLY A 336 0.71 -0.70 -19.01
N LYS A 337 0.61 -0.12 -20.22
CA LYS A 337 -0.30 0.99 -20.52
C LYS A 337 -1.77 0.61 -20.32
N LEU A 338 -2.23 -0.48 -20.95
CA LEU A 338 -3.62 -0.93 -20.81
C LEU A 338 -3.94 -1.31 -19.37
N THR A 339 -2.99 -1.93 -18.65
CA THR A 339 -3.16 -2.25 -17.23
C THR A 339 -3.37 -0.99 -16.42
N GLY A 340 -2.54 0.04 -16.65
CA GLY A 340 -2.67 1.32 -15.99
C GLY A 340 -3.97 2.04 -16.31
N GLU A 341 -4.47 1.95 -17.54
CA GLU A 341 -5.77 2.53 -17.95
C GLU A 341 -6.94 1.87 -17.21
N GLU A 342 -6.96 0.53 -17.13
CA GLU A 342 -7.99 -0.19 -16.37
C GLU A 342 -7.91 0.11 -14.87
N LEU A 343 -6.71 0.10 -14.27
CA LEU A 343 -6.54 0.41 -12.85
C LEU A 343 -6.97 1.83 -12.49
N LYS A 344 -6.60 2.82 -13.32
CA LYS A 344 -6.98 4.21 -13.10
C LYS A 344 -8.49 4.41 -13.17
N ALA A 345 -9.17 3.75 -14.11
CA ALA A 345 -10.64 3.80 -14.20
C ALA A 345 -11.33 3.22 -12.96
N LEU A 346 -10.69 2.25 -12.30
CA LEU A 346 -11.16 1.64 -11.05
C LEU A 346 -10.79 2.46 -9.79
N GLY A 347 -10.11 3.60 -9.94
CA GLY A 347 -9.67 4.42 -8.83
C GLY A 347 -8.46 3.86 -8.08
N LEU A 348 -7.64 3.04 -8.74
CA LEU A 348 -6.37 2.53 -8.20
C LEU A 348 -5.20 3.30 -8.81
N GLN A 349 -4.31 3.84 -7.97
CA GLN A 349 -3.18 4.69 -8.39
C GLN A 349 -1.84 3.97 -8.28
N LEU A 350 -1.80 2.80 -7.64
CA LEU A 350 -0.58 2.07 -7.36
C LEU A 350 -0.72 0.61 -7.82
N ASN A 351 0.22 0.16 -8.65
CA ASN A 351 0.35 -1.24 -9.02
C ASN A 351 1.68 -1.77 -8.47
N PHE A 352 1.62 -2.87 -7.72
CA PHE A 352 2.80 -3.61 -7.26
C PHE A 352 3.34 -4.49 -8.40
N ALA A 353 3.75 -3.83 -9.47
CA ALA A 353 4.32 -4.41 -10.67
C ALA A 353 5.13 -3.33 -11.42
N PRO A 354 6.05 -3.72 -12.32
CA PRO A 354 6.39 -5.10 -12.69
C PRO A 354 7.31 -5.82 -11.70
N ASP A 355 7.34 -7.15 -11.80
CA ASP A 355 8.34 -8.01 -11.18
C ASP A 355 9.63 -7.97 -12.02
N LEU A 356 10.74 -7.60 -11.39
CA LEU A 356 12.08 -7.48 -11.97
C LEU A 356 13.02 -8.59 -11.49
N ASP A 357 12.51 -9.60 -10.81
CA ASP A 357 13.31 -10.74 -10.41
C ASP A 357 13.77 -11.52 -11.63
N VAL A 358 15.05 -11.88 -11.69
CA VAL A 358 15.61 -12.72 -12.74
C VAL A 358 15.45 -14.18 -12.34
N ASN A 359 14.61 -14.93 -13.04
CA ASN A 359 14.27 -16.32 -12.69
C ASN A 359 15.38 -17.28 -13.17
N SER A 360 16.57 -17.13 -12.59
CA SER A 360 17.78 -17.91 -12.89
C SER A 360 17.77 -19.31 -12.28
N ASN A 361 16.92 -19.57 -11.29
CA ASN A 361 16.77 -20.87 -10.65
C ASN A 361 15.46 -21.57 -11.06
N PRO A 362 15.51 -22.69 -11.81
CA PRO A 362 14.33 -23.49 -12.13
C PRO A 362 13.57 -24.02 -10.91
N ASP A 363 14.26 -24.13 -9.77
CA ASP A 363 13.69 -24.55 -8.48
C ASP A 363 13.22 -23.37 -7.62
N ASN A 364 13.04 -22.19 -8.20
CA ASN A 364 12.36 -21.10 -7.52
C ASN A 364 10.86 -21.45 -7.30
N PRO A 365 10.37 -21.49 -6.05
CA PRO A 365 9.01 -21.93 -5.75
C PRO A 365 7.94 -20.85 -5.96
N ILE A 366 8.31 -19.58 -6.16
CA ILE A 366 7.38 -18.45 -6.03
C ILE A 366 7.42 -17.43 -7.18
N ILE A 367 8.57 -17.20 -7.81
CA ILE A 367 8.73 -16.28 -8.95
C ILE A 367 8.32 -16.99 -10.23
N GLY A 368 9.14 -17.92 -10.74
CA GLY A 368 8.81 -18.70 -11.95
C GLY A 368 8.33 -17.78 -13.08
N LYS A 369 7.16 -18.11 -13.64
CA LYS A 369 6.49 -17.32 -14.70
C LYS A 369 6.04 -15.90 -14.35
N ARG A 370 6.20 -15.45 -13.10
CA ARG A 370 6.05 -14.04 -12.71
C ARG A 370 7.24 -13.18 -13.15
N SER A 371 8.39 -13.80 -13.41
CA SER A 371 9.51 -13.13 -14.08
C SER A 371 9.33 -13.12 -15.59
N PHE A 372 9.94 -12.15 -16.25
CA PHE A 372 10.08 -12.13 -17.70
C PHE A 372 11.02 -13.23 -18.23
N GLY A 373 11.97 -13.73 -17.42
CA GLY A 373 12.93 -14.73 -17.90
C GLY A 373 14.15 -14.90 -16.99
N SER A 374 15.14 -15.65 -17.47
CA SER A 374 16.40 -15.87 -16.74
C SER A 374 17.56 -14.99 -17.22
N ASP A 375 17.34 -14.16 -18.25
CA ASP A 375 18.33 -13.19 -18.74
C ASP A 375 18.08 -11.80 -18.12
N PRO A 376 19.05 -11.26 -17.34
CA PRO A 376 18.95 -9.92 -16.75
C PRO A 376 18.69 -8.80 -17.75
N ASP A 377 19.20 -8.87 -18.98
CA ASP A 377 19.00 -7.83 -20.00
C ASP A 377 17.57 -7.85 -20.53
N LEU A 378 17.02 -9.04 -20.79
CA LEU A 378 15.62 -9.22 -21.16
C LEU A 378 14.68 -8.72 -20.05
N VAL A 379 14.93 -9.12 -18.80
CA VAL A 379 14.14 -8.69 -17.64
C VAL A 379 14.19 -7.17 -17.46
N SER A 380 15.38 -6.57 -17.60
CA SER A 380 15.55 -5.11 -17.54
C SER A 380 14.74 -4.42 -18.65
N SER A 381 14.88 -4.87 -19.90
CA SER A 381 14.22 -4.26 -21.06
C SER A 381 12.70 -4.28 -20.94
N LEU A 382 12.13 -5.46 -20.67
CA LEU A 382 10.68 -5.65 -20.61
C LEU A 382 10.07 -5.06 -19.33
N GLY A 383 10.76 -5.20 -18.19
CA GLY A 383 10.34 -4.58 -16.93
C GLY A 383 10.28 -3.06 -17.03
N LEU A 384 11.30 -2.42 -17.59
CA LEU A 384 11.29 -0.96 -17.80
C LEU A 384 10.18 -0.52 -18.76
N ALA A 385 9.90 -1.32 -19.79
CA ALA A 385 8.81 -1.05 -20.72
C ALA A 385 7.44 -1.09 -20.03
N THR A 386 7.16 -2.14 -19.26
CA THR A 386 5.93 -2.24 -18.46
C THR A 386 5.80 -1.08 -17.47
N MET A 387 6.89 -0.70 -16.79
CA MET A 387 6.94 0.46 -15.90
C MET A 387 6.57 1.76 -16.62
N ARG A 388 7.12 2.00 -17.83
CA ARG A 388 6.77 3.19 -18.63
C ARG A 388 5.30 3.20 -19.02
N GLY A 389 4.75 2.05 -19.42
CA GLY A 389 3.34 1.91 -19.75
C GLY A 389 2.43 2.30 -18.57
N LEU A 390 2.67 1.74 -17.39
CA LEU A 390 1.92 2.09 -16.17
C LEU A 390 2.00 3.58 -15.85
N LYS A 391 3.22 4.14 -15.91
CA LYS A 391 3.47 5.56 -15.65
C LYS A 391 2.76 6.47 -16.64
N ALA A 392 2.76 6.13 -17.92
CA ALA A 392 2.08 6.89 -18.97
C ALA A 392 0.55 6.95 -18.76
N SER A 393 -0.02 5.93 -18.14
CA SER A 393 -1.45 5.90 -17.77
C SER A 393 -1.74 6.61 -16.44
N GLY A 394 -0.73 7.13 -15.75
CA GLY A 394 -0.88 7.79 -14.45
C GLY A 394 -1.03 6.81 -13.28
N VAL A 395 -0.44 5.62 -13.38
CA VAL A 395 -0.35 4.64 -12.29
C VAL A 395 1.10 4.49 -11.83
N ILE A 396 1.31 4.50 -10.52
CA ILE A 396 2.60 4.29 -9.88
C ILE A 396 2.99 2.83 -10.06
N ALA A 397 4.14 2.59 -10.68
CA ALA A 397 4.75 1.28 -10.73
C ALA A 397 5.67 1.09 -9.51
N ALA A 398 5.39 0.07 -8.71
CA ALA A 398 6.27 -0.38 -7.64
C ALA A 398 7.00 -1.66 -8.10
N VAL A 399 8.25 -1.48 -8.55
CA VAL A 399 9.07 -2.60 -9.03
C VAL A 399 9.52 -3.48 -7.86
N LYS A 400 9.61 -4.79 -8.08
CA LYS A 400 9.83 -5.77 -7.01
C LYS A 400 10.60 -7.01 -7.47
N HIS A 401 11.20 -7.81 -6.60
CA HIS A 401 11.31 -7.63 -5.15
C HIS A 401 12.77 -7.36 -4.78
N PHE A 402 13.13 -6.11 -4.50
CA PHE A 402 14.52 -5.72 -4.25
C PHE A 402 15.09 -6.43 -3.00
N PRO A 403 16.28 -7.06 -3.04
CA PRO A 403 17.33 -6.94 -4.06
C PRO A 403 17.33 -8.02 -5.16
N GLY A 404 16.28 -8.84 -5.26
CA GLY A 404 16.13 -9.93 -6.23
C GLY A 404 15.74 -11.24 -5.56
N HIS A 405 14.62 -11.83 -5.98
CA HIS A 405 14.05 -13.07 -5.42
C HIS A 405 14.21 -14.29 -6.35
N GLY A 406 14.57 -14.07 -7.61
CA GLY A 406 14.46 -15.08 -8.67
C GLY A 406 15.41 -16.29 -8.57
N ASP A 407 16.43 -16.24 -7.71
CA ASP A 407 17.35 -17.38 -7.48
C ASP A 407 17.14 -18.10 -6.13
N THR A 408 16.14 -17.73 -5.34
CA THR A 408 15.90 -18.36 -4.04
C THR A 408 15.27 -19.75 -4.15
N THR A 409 15.50 -20.61 -3.16
CA THR A 409 14.91 -21.98 -3.06
C THR A 409 13.85 -22.10 -1.97
N VAL A 410 13.59 -21.03 -1.22
CA VAL A 410 12.60 -20.96 -0.14
C VAL A 410 11.58 -19.90 -0.49
N ASP A 411 10.30 -20.22 -0.34
CA ASP A 411 9.23 -19.23 -0.47
C ASP A 411 9.23 -18.32 0.77
N SER A 412 9.33 -17.00 0.57
CA SER A 412 9.31 -16.00 1.65
C SER A 412 8.00 -15.98 2.43
N HIS A 413 6.91 -16.54 1.88
CA HIS A 413 5.66 -16.74 2.60
C HIS A 413 5.74 -17.87 3.64
N LEU A 414 6.71 -18.77 3.49
CA LEU A 414 6.83 -19.99 4.31
C LEU A 414 8.08 -19.98 5.21
N GLY A 415 9.13 -19.24 4.84
CA GLY A 415 10.37 -19.12 5.62
C GLY A 415 11.24 -17.95 5.14
N LEU A 416 12.46 -17.82 5.67
CA LEU A 416 13.40 -16.75 5.30
C LEU A 416 14.36 -17.22 4.20
N PRO A 417 14.26 -16.71 2.96
CA PRO A 417 15.19 -17.04 1.89
C PRO A 417 16.53 -16.32 2.08
N VAL A 418 17.62 -16.93 1.61
CA VAL A 418 18.97 -16.38 1.69
C VAL A 418 19.62 -16.46 0.31
N LEU A 419 20.18 -15.35 -0.15
CA LEU A 419 20.87 -15.29 -1.44
C LEU A 419 22.40 -15.20 -1.21
N MET A 420 23.08 -16.33 -1.37
CA MET A 420 24.48 -16.54 -0.95
C MET A 420 25.54 -16.22 -2.02
N HIS A 421 25.17 -15.52 -3.09
CA HIS A 421 26.09 -15.19 -4.18
C HIS A 421 27.09 -14.10 -3.80
N ASP A 422 28.23 -14.07 -4.50
CA ASP A 422 29.17 -12.97 -4.36
C ASP A 422 28.63 -11.67 -4.99
N ARG A 423 29.24 -10.55 -4.62
CA ARG A 423 28.78 -9.23 -5.03
C ARG A 423 28.81 -9.00 -6.55
N ASN A 424 29.79 -9.55 -7.27
CA ASN A 424 29.89 -9.36 -8.73
C ASN A 424 28.74 -10.07 -9.43
N ARG A 425 28.44 -11.32 -9.03
CA ARG A 425 27.29 -12.07 -9.54
C ARG A 425 25.98 -11.30 -9.28
N LEU A 426 25.79 -10.82 -8.06
CA LEU A 426 24.62 -10.04 -7.68
C LEU A 426 24.47 -8.76 -8.49
N ASP A 427 25.57 -8.09 -8.80
CA ASP A 427 25.59 -6.88 -9.62
C ASP A 427 25.25 -7.14 -11.09
N GLU A 428 25.63 -8.30 -11.63
CA GLU A 428 25.41 -8.70 -13.03
C GLU A 428 24.04 -9.32 -13.27
N VAL A 429 23.42 -9.92 -12.25
CA VAL A 429 22.15 -10.66 -12.37
C VAL A 429 21.02 -9.97 -11.60
N GLU A 430 20.98 -10.09 -10.28
CA GLU A 430 19.82 -9.68 -9.48
C GLU A 430 19.64 -8.16 -9.40
N LEU A 431 20.72 -7.41 -9.19
CA LEU A 431 20.69 -5.96 -9.05
C LEU A 431 20.60 -5.24 -10.41
N LYS A 432 20.92 -5.90 -11.52
CA LYS A 432 20.99 -5.27 -12.84
C LYS A 432 19.64 -4.65 -13.28
N PRO A 433 18.50 -5.35 -13.19
CA PRO A 433 17.19 -4.74 -13.45
C PRO A 433 16.86 -3.55 -12.53
N PHE A 434 17.21 -3.62 -11.24
CA PHE A 434 16.95 -2.52 -10.30
C PHE A 434 17.84 -1.31 -10.55
N LYS A 435 19.12 -1.51 -10.90
CA LYS A 435 20.02 -0.43 -11.35
C LYS A 435 19.43 0.29 -12.56
N ALA A 436 18.92 -0.46 -13.53
CA ALA A 436 18.29 0.08 -14.72
C ALA A 436 16.98 0.84 -14.39
N ALA A 437 16.18 0.35 -13.44
CA ALA A 437 14.96 1.01 -12.94
C ALA A 437 15.26 2.33 -12.24
N VAL A 438 16.27 2.37 -11.36
CA VAL A 438 16.70 3.60 -10.69
C VAL A 438 17.22 4.63 -11.70
N ALA A 439 18.05 4.21 -12.65
CA ALA A 439 18.54 5.08 -13.74
C ALA A 439 17.40 5.61 -14.63
N SER A 440 16.30 4.85 -14.76
CA SER A 440 15.11 5.24 -15.53
C SER A 440 14.08 6.05 -14.73
N GLY A 441 14.40 6.43 -13.49
CA GLY A 441 13.53 7.26 -12.65
C GLY A 441 12.29 6.52 -12.14
N VAL A 442 12.46 5.28 -11.69
CA VAL A 442 11.42 4.53 -10.95
C VAL A 442 10.99 5.30 -9.70
N ASP A 443 9.69 5.25 -9.41
CA ASP A 443 9.06 6.07 -8.37
C ASP A 443 8.90 5.33 -7.04
N MET A 444 8.70 4.01 -7.10
CA MET A 444 8.58 3.14 -5.93
C MET A 444 9.30 1.81 -6.14
N ILE A 445 9.99 1.32 -5.10
CA ILE A 445 10.62 0.00 -5.07
C ILE A 445 10.10 -0.75 -3.86
N MET A 446 9.61 -1.97 -4.09
CA MET A 446 9.25 -2.91 -3.03
C MET A 446 10.47 -3.77 -2.66
N THR A 447 10.80 -3.82 -1.37
CA THR A 447 11.86 -4.70 -0.85
C THR A 447 11.32 -6.06 -0.41
N ALA A 448 12.12 -7.12 -0.61
CA ALA A 448 11.81 -8.49 -0.21
C ALA A 448 12.35 -8.85 1.18
N HIS A 449 11.69 -9.80 1.84
CA HIS A 449 12.17 -10.43 3.06
C HIS A 449 13.21 -11.52 2.77
N ILE A 450 14.34 -11.13 2.16
CA ILE A 450 15.42 -12.04 1.74
C ILE A 450 16.72 -11.57 2.37
N ALA A 451 17.49 -12.49 2.98
CA ALA A 451 18.82 -12.17 3.45
C ALA A 451 19.82 -12.03 2.30
N PHE A 452 20.69 -11.02 2.38
CA PHE A 452 21.63 -10.65 1.31
C PHE A 452 23.06 -10.49 1.86
N PRO A 453 23.73 -11.60 2.27
CA PRO A 453 24.96 -11.56 3.07
C PRO A 453 26.16 -10.88 2.40
N ALA A 454 26.18 -10.80 1.07
CA ALA A 454 27.22 -10.08 0.34
C ALA A 454 27.25 -8.56 0.64
N VAL A 455 26.18 -8.01 1.23
CA VAL A 455 26.09 -6.61 1.66
C VAL A 455 25.86 -6.50 3.17
N ASP A 456 25.03 -7.39 3.73
CA ASP A 456 24.79 -7.44 5.17
C ASP A 456 24.75 -8.86 5.70
N ASP A 457 25.84 -9.24 6.37
CA ASP A 457 26.05 -10.51 7.05
C ASP A 457 25.63 -10.46 8.53
N GLU A 458 24.86 -9.45 8.95
CA GLU A 458 24.34 -9.39 10.31
C GLU A 458 23.34 -10.53 10.56
N HIS A 459 23.45 -11.15 11.74
CA HIS A 459 22.50 -12.13 12.25
C HIS A 459 21.81 -11.61 13.52
N VAL A 460 20.57 -12.06 13.74
CA VAL A 460 19.83 -11.82 14.97
C VAL A 460 19.30 -13.11 15.57
N VAL A 461 18.88 -13.03 16.83
CA VAL A 461 18.23 -14.15 17.52
C VAL A 461 16.75 -14.21 17.12
N SER A 462 16.36 -15.33 16.51
CA SER A 462 14.99 -15.68 16.15
C SER A 462 14.12 -15.83 17.40
N LEU A 463 13.00 -15.12 17.45
CA LEU A 463 11.99 -15.26 18.52
C LEU A 463 11.19 -16.56 18.42
N LYS A 464 11.23 -17.24 17.26
CA LYS A 464 10.57 -18.53 17.06
C LYS A 464 11.17 -19.64 17.92
N ASP A 465 12.50 -19.71 17.94
CA ASP A 465 13.24 -20.87 18.42
C ASP A 465 14.62 -20.54 19.04
N GLY A 466 14.99 -19.26 19.14
CA GLY A 466 16.28 -18.81 19.68
C GLY A 466 17.47 -19.03 18.75
N SER A 467 17.25 -19.49 17.52
CA SER A 467 18.30 -19.70 16.53
C SER A 467 18.89 -18.39 16.02
N SER A 468 20.12 -18.44 15.48
CA SER A 468 20.73 -17.31 14.79
C SER A 468 20.27 -17.29 13.33
N VAL A 469 19.55 -16.25 12.92
CA VAL A 469 19.03 -16.07 11.56
C VAL A 469 19.60 -14.80 10.93
N PRO A 470 19.93 -14.80 9.62
CA PRO A 470 20.44 -13.61 8.96
C PRO A 470 19.37 -12.51 8.89
N ILE A 471 19.78 -11.25 8.80
CA ILE A 471 18.85 -10.15 8.65
C ILE A 471 18.32 -10.07 7.20
N PRO A 472 17.00 -10.00 6.96
CA PRO A 472 16.46 -9.74 5.63
C PRO A 472 16.72 -8.30 5.18
N ALA A 473 16.81 -8.12 3.87
CA ALA A 473 17.02 -6.84 3.18
C ALA A 473 16.05 -5.76 3.67
N THR A 474 14.77 -6.09 3.86
CA THR A 474 13.74 -5.16 4.38
C THR A 474 14.12 -4.49 5.71
N MET A 475 14.98 -5.11 6.51
CA MET A 475 15.40 -4.63 7.83
C MET A 475 16.91 -4.33 7.91
N SER A 476 17.60 -4.36 6.77
CA SER A 476 19.03 -4.07 6.68
C SER A 476 19.25 -2.63 6.24
N LYS A 477 19.87 -1.83 7.12
CA LYS A 477 20.28 -0.46 6.78
C LYS A 477 21.39 -0.47 5.71
N LYS A 478 22.29 -1.45 5.72
CA LYS A 478 23.32 -1.60 4.69
C LYS A 478 22.70 -1.85 3.31
N VAL A 479 21.62 -2.61 3.23
CA VAL A 479 20.92 -2.89 1.96
C VAL A 479 20.01 -1.73 1.53
N LEU A 480 19.12 -1.23 2.37
CA LEU A 480 18.14 -0.21 1.95
C LEU A 480 18.71 1.21 1.91
N THR A 481 19.53 1.59 2.87
CA THR A 481 20.17 2.90 2.88
C THR A 481 21.48 2.85 2.10
N GLY A 482 22.41 1.98 2.48
CA GLY A 482 23.75 1.90 1.88
C GLY A 482 23.73 1.53 0.40
N LEU A 483 23.17 0.37 0.05
CA LEU A 483 23.10 -0.06 -1.34
C LEU A 483 22.04 0.73 -2.12
N LEU A 484 20.76 0.68 -1.73
CA LEU A 484 19.70 1.23 -2.57
C LEU A 484 19.67 2.77 -2.63
N ARG A 485 19.67 3.45 -1.47
CA ARG A 485 19.51 4.92 -1.43
C ARG A 485 20.80 5.67 -1.77
N GLU A 486 21.94 5.18 -1.29
CA GLU A 486 23.25 5.82 -1.44
C GLU A 486 23.98 5.34 -2.69
N GLU A 487 24.33 4.05 -2.79
CA GLU A 487 25.12 3.50 -3.91
C GLU A 487 24.37 3.54 -5.24
N LEU A 488 23.14 3.04 -5.29
CA LEU A 488 22.31 3.08 -6.50
C LEU A 488 21.64 4.45 -6.72
N GLY A 489 21.61 5.30 -5.69
CA GLY A 489 21.09 6.66 -5.78
C GLY A 489 19.56 6.77 -5.81
N PHE A 490 18.82 5.75 -5.38
CA PHE A 490 17.35 5.77 -5.40
C PHE A 490 16.78 6.87 -4.48
N LYS A 491 15.89 7.72 -5.02
CA LYS A 491 15.28 8.84 -4.28
C LYS A 491 13.78 8.68 -4.03
N GLY A 492 13.14 7.70 -4.66
CA GLY A 492 11.71 7.43 -4.53
C GLY A 492 11.33 6.73 -3.22
N VAL A 493 10.10 6.24 -3.18
CA VAL A 493 9.52 5.57 -2.00
C VAL A 493 9.99 4.13 -1.92
N ILE A 494 10.52 3.72 -0.76
CA ILE A 494 10.79 2.32 -0.44
C ILE A 494 9.57 1.78 0.31
N ILE A 495 8.90 0.79 -0.24
CA ILE A 495 7.82 0.06 0.44
C ILE A 495 8.28 -1.35 0.80
N SER A 496 7.86 -1.89 1.93
CA SER A 496 8.13 -3.30 2.24
C SER A 496 7.25 -4.26 1.45
N ASP A 497 7.67 -5.52 1.33
CA ASP A 497 6.73 -6.63 1.13
C ASP A 497 5.86 -6.81 2.40
N ALA A 498 4.87 -7.70 2.34
CA ALA A 498 3.87 -7.84 3.38
C ALA A 498 4.45 -8.32 4.73
N PHE A 499 4.33 -7.49 5.77
CA PHE A 499 4.80 -7.81 7.13
C PHE A 499 4.07 -9.01 7.78
N THR A 500 2.95 -9.44 7.19
CA THR A 500 2.26 -10.68 7.57
C THR A 500 2.95 -11.96 7.11
N MET A 501 4.01 -11.90 6.29
CA MET A 501 4.72 -13.07 5.77
C MET A 501 5.62 -13.74 6.82
N ASN A 502 5.67 -15.07 6.81
CA ASN A 502 6.38 -15.84 7.84
C ASN A 502 7.89 -15.57 7.90
N GLY A 503 8.51 -15.20 6.77
CA GLY A 503 9.93 -14.80 6.72
C GLY A 503 10.30 -13.66 7.69
N ILE A 504 9.32 -12.84 8.12
CA ILE A 504 9.47 -11.84 9.19
C ILE A 504 8.64 -12.21 10.43
N ALA A 505 7.35 -12.51 10.22
CA ALA A 505 6.35 -12.62 11.28
C ALA A 505 6.73 -13.61 12.39
N GLU A 506 7.40 -14.72 12.05
CA GLU A 506 7.77 -15.75 13.04
C GLU A 506 9.07 -15.43 13.79
N HIS A 507 9.97 -14.64 13.20
CA HIS A 507 11.36 -14.53 13.67
C HIS A 507 11.66 -13.26 14.48
N PHE A 508 11.03 -12.13 14.18
CA PHE A 508 11.51 -10.83 14.70
C PHE A 508 10.54 -10.16 15.67
N GLY A 509 9.27 -10.57 15.68
CA GLY A 509 8.21 -9.87 16.40
C GLY A 509 7.90 -8.51 15.78
N GLU A 510 6.61 -8.18 15.64
CA GLU A 510 6.17 -7.03 14.84
C GLU A 510 6.80 -5.69 15.30
N ALA A 511 6.84 -5.43 16.60
CA ALA A 511 7.33 -4.15 17.11
C ALA A 511 8.81 -3.89 16.77
N GLN A 512 9.66 -4.91 16.89
CA GLN A 512 11.07 -4.80 16.54
C GLN A 512 11.26 -4.73 15.03
N ALA A 513 10.52 -5.55 14.27
CA ALA A 513 10.60 -5.59 12.82
C ALA A 513 10.24 -4.25 12.18
N VAL A 514 9.12 -3.64 12.60
CA VAL A 514 8.64 -2.36 12.07
C VAL A 514 9.62 -1.23 12.38
N THR A 515 10.08 -1.14 13.63
CA THR A 515 11.07 -0.13 14.04
C THR A 515 12.36 -0.27 13.25
N ARG A 516 12.83 -1.51 13.07
CA ARG A 516 14.08 -1.80 12.37
C ARG A 516 13.98 -1.50 10.87
N ALA A 517 12.88 -1.87 10.22
CA ALA A 517 12.66 -1.59 8.80
C ALA A 517 12.60 -0.08 8.51
N VAL A 518 11.92 0.71 9.35
CA VAL A 518 11.90 2.17 9.22
C VAL A 518 13.30 2.76 9.38
N ASN A 519 14.07 2.30 10.37
CA ASN A 519 15.47 2.72 10.55
C ASN A 519 16.40 2.25 9.41
N ALA A 520 16.08 1.13 8.76
CA ALA A 520 16.83 0.61 7.63
C ALA A 520 16.63 1.45 6.36
N GLY A 521 15.44 2.04 6.19
CA GLY A 521 15.14 2.92 5.06
C GLY A 521 13.75 2.76 4.46
N VAL A 522 12.91 1.84 4.98
CA VAL A 522 11.52 1.68 4.52
C VAL A 522 10.72 2.94 4.81
N ASP A 523 10.06 3.49 3.79
CA ASP A 523 9.19 4.66 3.88
C ASP A 523 7.72 4.25 4.13
N ILE A 524 7.27 3.11 3.60
CA ILE A 524 5.93 2.54 3.86
C ILE A 524 6.02 1.07 4.29
N ILE A 525 5.42 0.74 5.44
CA ILE A 525 5.22 -0.63 5.90
C ILE A 525 3.91 -1.16 5.30
N LEU A 526 4.05 -2.15 4.43
CA LEU A 526 2.91 -2.84 3.81
C LEU A 526 2.42 -3.96 4.72
N MET A 527 1.11 -4.00 4.94
CA MET A 527 0.41 -5.04 5.68
C MET A 527 1.02 -5.37 7.05
N PRO A 528 1.14 -4.38 7.96
CA PRO A 528 1.41 -4.70 9.36
C PRO A 528 0.31 -5.63 9.90
N GLN A 529 0.65 -6.52 10.84
CA GLN A 529 -0.30 -7.47 11.44
C GLN A 529 -1.37 -6.73 12.24
N ASP A 530 -0.97 -5.74 13.03
CA ASP A 530 -1.86 -4.79 13.70
C ASP A 530 -1.40 -3.36 13.37
N PRO A 531 -2.08 -2.68 12.42
CA PRO A 531 -1.74 -1.32 12.01
C PRO A 531 -1.70 -0.32 13.18
N ALA A 532 -2.60 -0.45 14.15
CA ALA A 532 -2.63 0.43 15.32
C ALA A 532 -1.46 0.14 16.27
N ALA A 533 -1.08 -1.13 16.45
CA ALA A 533 0.10 -1.49 17.23
C ALA A 533 1.41 -1.05 16.55
N ALA A 534 1.51 -1.18 15.23
CA ALA A 534 2.64 -0.69 14.45
C ALA A 534 2.80 0.83 14.58
N GLN A 535 1.72 1.59 14.43
CA GLN A 535 1.71 3.04 14.62
C GLN A 535 2.18 3.42 16.04
N ARG A 536 1.56 2.84 17.08
CA ARG A 536 1.95 3.09 18.48
C ARG A 536 3.42 2.76 18.75
N THR A 537 3.94 1.70 18.13
CA THR A 537 5.34 1.31 18.27
C THR A 537 6.26 2.37 17.66
N LEU A 538 6.00 2.80 16.43
CA LEU A 538 6.81 3.82 15.76
C LEU A 538 6.74 5.17 16.47
N VAL A 539 5.56 5.59 16.92
CA VAL A 539 5.39 6.82 17.71
C VAL A 539 6.25 6.77 18.98
N LYS A 540 6.21 5.66 19.73
CA LYS A 540 7.06 5.48 20.92
C LYS A 540 8.55 5.46 20.57
N ALA A 541 8.93 4.82 19.46
CA ALA A 541 10.31 4.77 19.01
C ALA A 541 10.84 6.16 18.60
N VAL A 542 9.99 7.04 18.08
CA VAL A 542 10.34 8.43 17.80
C VAL A 542 10.48 9.23 19.10
N GLN A 543 9.50 9.10 20.00
CA GLN A 543 9.50 9.80 21.29
C GLN A 543 10.71 9.44 22.17
N ASN A 544 11.19 8.19 22.12
CA ASN A 544 12.35 7.75 22.88
C ASN A 544 13.69 7.89 22.12
N GLY A 545 13.66 8.41 20.88
CA GLY A 545 14.85 8.66 20.06
C GLY A 545 15.42 7.44 19.33
N SER A 546 14.81 6.24 19.44
CA SER A 546 15.25 5.04 18.71
C SER A 546 14.99 5.14 17.20
N VAL A 547 14.02 5.95 16.78
CA VAL A 547 13.82 6.37 15.39
C VAL A 547 13.95 7.89 15.34
N PRO A 548 14.94 8.45 14.65
CA PRO A 548 15.09 9.90 14.55
C PRO A 548 13.89 10.55 13.85
N MET A 549 13.39 11.68 14.35
CA MET A 549 12.26 12.39 13.71
C MET A 549 12.53 12.76 12.24
N VAL A 550 13.78 13.10 11.90
CA VAL A 550 14.20 13.37 10.51
C VAL A 550 13.95 12.17 9.59
N ARG A 551 14.04 10.93 10.09
CA ARG A 551 13.74 9.73 9.31
C ARG A 551 12.26 9.66 8.93
N ILE A 552 11.37 10.04 9.83
CA ILE A 552 9.92 10.11 9.58
C ILE A 552 9.64 11.22 8.57
N HIS A 553 10.15 12.43 8.83
CA HIS A 553 9.98 13.60 7.96
C HIS A 553 10.40 13.27 6.52
N ASP A 554 11.61 12.74 6.31
CA ASP A 554 12.09 12.39 4.98
C ASP A 554 11.18 11.36 4.28
N SER A 555 10.62 10.38 5.00
CA SER A 555 9.69 9.39 4.44
C SER A 555 8.40 10.06 3.99
N VAL A 556 7.77 10.81 4.90
CA VAL A 556 6.48 11.47 4.66
C VAL A 556 6.60 12.48 3.53
N LYS A 557 7.72 13.22 3.44
CA LYS A 557 7.98 14.12 2.31
C LYS A 557 8.00 13.39 0.96
N ARG A 558 8.64 12.21 0.88
CA ARG A 558 8.63 11.38 -0.35
C ARG A 558 7.23 10.89 -0.68
N ILE A 559 6.47 10.47 0.34
CA ILE A 559 5.10 9.98 0.20
C ILE A 559 4.19 11.09 -0.33
N LEU A 560 4.19 12.28 0.30
CA LEU A 560 3.39 13.43 -0.13
C LEU A 560 3.79 13.91 -1.52
N SER A 561 5.09 13.99 -1.81
CA SER A 561 5.59 14.36 -3.14
C SER A 561 5.15 13.37 -4.21
N LEU A 562 5.10 12.07 -3.90
CA LEU A 562 4.64 11.06 -4.85
C LEU A 562 3.11 11.13 -5.07
N LYS A 563 2.33 11.39 -4.02
CA LYS A 563 0.89 11.65 -4.13
C LYS A 563 0.61 12.84 -5.04
N ASP A 564 1.34 13.94 -4.86
CA ASP A 564 1.24 15.13 -5.72
C ASP A 564 1.67 14.85 -7.16
N LYS A 565 2.79 14.14 -7.36
CA LYS A 565 3.30 13.79 -8.70
C LYS A 565 2.26 13.07 -9.56
N TYR A 566 1.38 12.29 -8.94
CA TYR A 566 0.32 11.53 -9.62
C TYR A 566 -1.07 12.17 -9.51
N GLY A 567 -1.15 13.43 -9.06
CA GLY A 567 -2.38 14.22 -9.05
C GLY A 567 -3.41 13.78 -8.02
N LEU A 568 -3.01 13.10 -6.94
CA LEU A 568 -3.97 12.61 -5.95
C LEU A 568 -4.64 13.75 -5.16
N PHE A 569 -4.02 14.93 -5.07
CA PHE A 569 -4.60 16.13 -4.45
C PHE A 569 -5.54 16.90 -5.40
N ASP A 570 -5.61 16.52 -6.69
CA ASP A 570 -6.46 17.18 -7.65
C ASP A 570 -7.94 16.80 -7.45
N ARG A 571 -8.85 17.68 -7.87
CA ARG A 571 -10.28 17.38 -7.84
C ARG A 571 -10.61 16.25 -8.82
N GLY A 572 -11.01 15.10 -8.27
CA GLY A 572 -11.45 13.95 -9.04
C GLY A 572 -12.84 14.12 -9.66
N GLU A 573 -13.15 13.24 -10.62
CA GLU A 573 -14.49 13.10 -11.20
C GLU A 573 -15.52 12.61 -10.17
N SER A 574 -16.81 12.89 -10.39
CA SER A 574 -17.88 12.32 -9.57
C SER A 574 -17.97 10.80 -9.78
N LEU A 575 -18.40 10.07 -8.75
CA LEU A 575 -18.65 8.62 -8.84
C LEU A 575 -19.53 8.25 -10.04
N SER A 576 -20.57 9.04 -10.32
CA SER A 576 -21.46 8.82 -11.46
C SER A 576 -20.73 8.88 -12.81
N ALA A 577 -19.77 9.80 -12.97
CA ALA A 577 -18.97 9.91 -14.19
C ALA A 577 -17.99 8.74 -14.30
N LYS A 578 -17.32 8.36 -13.20
CA LYS A 578 -16.42 7.20 -13.14
C LYS A 578 -17.13 5.93 -13.57
N LEU A 579 -18.30 5.63 -12.99
CA LEU A 579 -19.10 4.45 -13.30
C LEU A 579 -19.55 4.42 -14.77
N ALA A 580 -19.97 5.58 -15.31
CA ALA A 580 -20.37 5.68 -16.72
C ALA A 580 -19.21 5.39 -17.70
N SER A 581 -17.97 5.68 -17.29
CA SER A 581 -16.78 5.50 -18.14
C SER A 581 -16.29 4.05 -18.22
N LEU A 582 -16.61 3.20 -17.22
CA LEU A 582 -16.03 1.86 -17.06
C LEU A 582 -16.15 0.99 -18.30
N LYS A 583 -17.32 0.99 -18.96
CA LYS A 583 -17.57 0.18 -20.17
C LYS A 583 -16.64 0.53 -21.34
N GLY A 584 -16.16 1.78 -21.39
CA GLY A 584 -15.24 2.26 -22.42
C GLY A 584 -13.76 1.95 -22.13
N VAL A 585 -13.44 1.37 -20.97
CA VAL A 585 -12.05 1.16 -20.54
C VAL A 585 -11.80 -0.29 -20.12
N ILE A 586 -12.68 -0.91 -19.34
CA ILE A 586 -12.46 -2.25 -18.79
C ILE A 586 -12.72 -3.31 -19.86
N GLY A 587 -11.68 -4.09 -20.20
CA GLY A 587 -11.82 -5.26 -21.07
C GLY A 587 -12.27 -4.93 -22.49
N THR A 588 -11.87 -3.77 -23.03
CA THR A 588 -12.20 -3.32 -24.38
C THR A 588 -11.59 -4.21 -25.46
N ASP A 589 -12.13 -4.18 -26.67
CA ASP A 589 -11.59 -4.93 -27.81
C ASP A 589 -10.15 -4.53 -28.14
N GLN A 590 -9.78 -3.25 -27.92
CA GLN A 590 -8.42 -2.77 -28.08
C GLN A 590 -7.47 -3.43 -27.06
N HIS A 591 -7.87 -3.50 -25.78
CA HIS A 591 -7.05 -4.17 -24.76
C HIS A 591 -6.94 -5.68 -25.04
N ARG A 592 -8.06 -6.31 -25.39
CA ARG A 592 -8.09 -7.74 -25.76
C ARG A 592 -7.27 -8.05 -27.00
N GLN A 593 -7.12 -7.09 -27.92
CA GLN A 593 -6.23 -7.26 -29.07
C GLN A 593 -4.77 -7.32 -28.66
N VAL A 594 -4.34 -6.50 -27.69
CA VAL A 594 -2.97 -6.56 -27.14
C VAL A 594 -2.74 -7.89 -26.44
N GLU A 595 -3.68 -8.29 -25.58
CA GLU A 595 -3.71 -9.60 -24.90
C GLU A 595 -3.54 -10.77 -25.88
N ARG A 596 -4.36 -10.82 -26.95
CA ARG A 596 -4.26 -11.84 -28.00
C ARG A 596 -2.92 -11.80 -28.72
N THR A 597 -2.44 -10.61 -29.09
CA THR A 597 -1.18 -10.45 -29.82
C THR A 597 0.00 -10.98 -29.02
N ILE A 598 0.05 -10.69 -27.71
CA ILE A 598 1.08 -11.22 -26.82
C ILE A 598 0.99 -12.74 -26.77
N ALA A 599 -0.21 -13.30 -26.57
CA ALA A 599 -0.39 -14.75 -26.45
C ALA A 599 0.04 -15.50 -27.71
N GLU A 600 -0.35 -15.00 -28.89
CA GLU A 600 -0.01 -15.58 -30.18
C GLU A 600 1.50 -15.53 -30.45
N ARG A 601 2.15 -14.41 -30.14
CA ARG A 601 3.60 -14.26 -30.33
C ARG A 601 4.44 -14.99 -29.27
N ALA A 602 3.85 -15.29 -28.11
CA ALA A 602 4.56 -15.96 -27.02
C ALA A 602 4.70 -17.48 -27.23
N VAL A 603 3.81 -18.13 -28.00
CA VAL A 603 3.86 -19.60 -28.15
C VAL A 603 5.23 -20.02 -28.68
N THR A 604 5.91 -20.85 -27.90
CA THR A 604 7.31 -21.23 -28.14
C THR A 604 7.42 -22.70 -28.47
N LEU A 605 8.16 -23.04 -29.52
CA LEU A 605 8.49 -24.42 -29.85
C LEU A 605 9.56 -24.95 -28.89
N LEU A 606 9.25 -26.05 -28.20
CA LEU A 606 10.20 -26.76 -27.32
C LEU A 606 10.87 -27.94 -28.04
N ALA A 607 10.09 -28.64 -28.88
CA ALA A 607 10.57 -29.75 -29.70
C ALA A 607 9.68 -29.91 -30.93
N GLY A 608 10.27 -30.34 -32.05
CA GLY A 608 9.55 -30.68 -33.27
C GLY A 608 10.34 -31.71 -34.07
N ARG A 609 9.66 -32.66 -34.71
CA ARG A 609 10.31 -33.73 -35.49
C ARG A 609 11.11 -33.18 -36.68
N ASP A 610 10.67 -32.06 -37.24
CA ASP A 610 11.33 -31.31 -38.29
C ASP A 610 12.22 -30.15 -37.76
N GLY A 611 12.26 -29.99 -36.43
CA GLY A 611 12.95 -28.90 -35.73
C GLY A 611 12.32 -27.52 -35.88
N LYS A 612 11.14 -27.40 -36.52
CA LYS A 612 10.52 -26.12 -36.88
C LYS A 612 9.07 -25.98 -36.44
N HIS A 613 8.32 -27.08 -36.35
CA HIS A 613 6.92 -27.07 -35.99
C HIS A 613 6.59 -28.20 -35.02
N PRO A 614 5.57 -28.03 -34.15
CA PRO A 614 5.01 -29.17 -33.46
C PRO A 614 4.28 -30.08 -34.46
N ASP A 615 4.04 -31.34 -34.09
CA ASP A 615 3.13 -32.19 -34.84
C ASP A 615 1.74 -31.52 -34.88
N LEU A 616 1.13 -31.42 -36.06
CA LEU A 616 -0.15 -30.73 -36.25
C LEU A 616 -1.36 -31.67 -36.17
N ILE A 617 -2.48 -31.11 -35.70
CA ILE A 617 -3.82 -31.71 -35.72
C ILE A 617 -4.41 -31.61 -37.14
N ARG A 618 -4.78 -32.76 -37.68
CA ARG A 618 -5.33 -32.93 -39.03
C ARG A 618 -6.85 -33.09 -39.01
N GLN A 619 -7.45 -32.92 -40.17
CA GLN A 619 -8.88 -33.14 -40.36
C GLN A 619 -9.27 -34.58 -40.04
N GLY A 620 -10.33 -34.75 -39.26
CA GLY A 620 -10.88 -36.05 -38.86
C GLY A 620 -10.14 -36.73 -37.71
N ASP A 621 -9.10 -36.13 -37.14
CA ASP A 621 -8.34 -36.72 -36.04
C ASP A 621 -9.23 -36.96 -34.81
N ARG A 622 -9.05 -38.12 -34.17
CA ARG A 622 -9.46 -38.36 -32.78
C ARG A 622 -8.38 -37.82 -31.86
N VAL A 623 -8.70 -36.78 -31.10
CA VAL A 623 -7.78 -36.07 -30.21
C VAL A 623 -8.02 -36.48 -28.76
N ALA A 624 -7.03 -37.11 -28.13
CA ALA A 624 -7.04 -37.32 -26.69
C ALA A 624 -6.37 -36.12 -25.98
N ILE A 625 -7.04 -35.54 -24.99
CA ILE A 625 -6.52 -34.46 -24.16
C ILE A 625 -6.23 -35.04 -22.78
N VAL A 626 -4.95 -35.20 -22.48
CA VAL A 626 -4.45 -35.75 -21.22
C VAL A 626 -3.93 -34.59 -20.38
N ALA A 627 -4.57 -34.31 -19.24
CA ALA A 627 -4.16 -33.24 -18.33
C ALA A 627 -4.27 -33.70 -16.87
N ALA A 628 -3.62 -32.99 -15.95
CA ALA A 628 -3.72 -33.28 -14.52
C ALA A 628 -5.05 -32.82 -13.89
N ASP A 629 -5.76 -31.91 -14.56
CA ASP A 629 -6.97 -31.25 -14.07
C ASP A 629 -8.11 -31.30 -15.11
N GLU A 630 -9.33 -31.58 -14.64
CA GLU A 630 -10.50 -31.78 -15.52
C GLU A 630 -10.99 -30.46 -16.14
N GLU A 631 -10.96 -29.37 -15.37
CA GLU A 631 -11.40 -28.06 -15.84
C GLU A 631 -10.48 -27.57 -16.96
N GLN A 632 -9.17 -27.68 -16.74
CA GLN A 632 -8.16 -27.40 -17.76
C GLN A 632 -8.35 -28.24 -19.02
N ALA A 633 -8.58 -29.55 -18.89
CA ALA A 633 -8.78 -30.41 -20.05
C ALA A 633 -10.04 -30.04 -20.85
N LYS A 634 -11.15 -29.74 -20.17
CA LYS A 634 -12.40 -29.28 -20.80
C LYS A 634 -12.26 -27.91 -21.45
N GLN A 635 -11.44 -27.02 -20.88
CA GLN A 635 -11.14 -25.73 -21.49
C GLN A 635 -10.38 -25.92 -22.81
N LEU A 636 -9.34 -26.74 -22.83
CA LEU A 636 -8.61 -27.08 -24.06
C LEU A 636 -9.51 -27.76 -25.09
N GLU A 637 -10.41 -28.66 -24.65
CA GLU A 637 -11.40 -29.31 -25.52
C GLU A 637 -12.33 -28.29 -26.18
N SER A 638 -12.86 -27.36 -25.38
CA SER A 638 -13.77 -26.31 -25.85
C SER A 638 -13.09 -25.39 -26.86
N GLN A 639 -11.84 -24.99 -26.59
CA GLN A 639 -11.05 -24.17 -27.49
C GLN A 639 -10.72 -24.90 -28.79
N LEU A 640 -10.38 -26.18 -28.71
CA LEU A 640 -10.13 -27.01 -29.88
C LEU A 640 -11.40 -27.16 -30.73
N ALA A 641 -12.56 -27.33 -30.11
CA ALA A 641 -13.84 -27.40 -30.82
C ALA A 641 -14.18 -26.08 -31.53
N LEU A 642 -13.91 -24.93 -30.89
CA LEU A 642 -14.13 -23.60 -31.46
C LEU A 642 -13.16 -23.29 -32.60
N ALA A 643 -11.85 -23.35 -32.34
CA ALA A 643 -10.82 -23.01 -33.33
C ALA A 643 -10.72 -24.04 -34.46
N GLY A 644 -11.04 -25.30 -34.16
CA GLY A 644 -11.08 -26.42 -35.10
C GLY A 644 -12.42 -26.59 -35.82
N ALA A 645 -13.35 -25.63 -35.72
CA ALA A 645 -14.63 -25.68 -36.41
C ALA A 645 -14.41 -25.91 -37.92
N GLY A 646 -14.90 -27.06 -38.42
CA GLY A 646 -14.69 -27.50 -39.80
C GLY A 646 -13.65 -28.62 -39.99
N LYS A 647 -12.83 -28.95 -38.98
CA LYS A 647 -11.89 -30.08 -39.03
C LYS A 647 -12.51 -31.44 -38.69
N LEU A 648 -13.79 -31.52 -38.33
CA LEU A 648 -14.50 -32.77 -37.99
C LEU A 648 -13.79 -33.61 -36.92
N LEU A 649 -13.21 -32.96 -35.92
CA LEU A 649 -12.46 -33.60 -34.84
C LEU A 649 -13.39 -34.37 -33.90
N ARG A 650 -12.86 -35.42 -33.28
CA ARG A 650 -13.51 -36.11 -32.15
C ARG A 650 -12.60 -36.00 -30.95
N THR A 651 -13.10 -35.55 -29.81
CA THR A 651 -12.29 -35.31 -28.62
C THR A 651 -12.60 -36.32 -27.52
N GLN A 652 -11.59 -36.63 -26.72
CA GLN A 652 -11.72 -37.39 -25.49
C GLN A 652 -10.83 -36.77 -24.42
N VAL A 653 -11.42 -36.37 -23.30
CA VAL A 653 -10.69 -35.87 -22.12
C VAL A 653 -10.29 -37.01 -21.21
N VAL A 654 -9.04 -36.97 -20.75
CA VAL A 654 -8.51 -37.88 -19.71
C VAL A 654 -7.80 -37.07 -18.64
N VAL A 655 -8.20 -37.30 -17.39
CA VAL A 655 -7.53 -36.73 -16.22
C VAL A 655 -6.49 -37.72 -15.72
N MET A 656 -5.21 -37.37 -15.84
CA MET A 656 -4.09 -38.18 -15.37
C MET A 656 -3.75 -37.80 -13.94
N LYS A 657 -4.15 -38.64 -12.98
CA LYS A 657 -3.77 -38.48 -11.57
C LYS A 657 -2.29 -38.86 -11.35
N PRO A 658 -1.63 -38.31 -10.31
CA PRO A 658 -0.26 -38.69 -9.97
C PRO A 658 -0.10 -40.20 -9.76
N GLY A 659 0.94 -40.79 -10.33
CA GLY A 659 1.24 -42.22 -10.30
C GLY A 659 0.30 -43.08 -11.16
N LYS A 660 -0.53 -42.47 -12.01
CA LYS A 660 -1.59 -43.14 -12.79
C LYS A 660 -1.46 -42.91 -14.30
N ALA A 661 -0.24 -42.79 -14.82
CA ALA A 661 -0.01 -42.67 -16.28
C ALA A 661 -0.75 -43.75 -17.11
N ASN A 662 -0.90 -44.97 -16.59
CA ASN A 662 -1.61 -46.06 -17.26
C ASN A 662 -3.10 -45.75 -17.56
N GLU A 663 -3.74 -44.84 -16.81
CA GLU A 663 -5.14 -44.45 -17.04
C GLU A 663 -5.32 -43.71 -18.38
N ALA A 664 -4.25 -43.10 -18.92
CA ALA A 664 -4.28 -42.45 -20.23
C ALA A 664 -4.16 -43.41 -21.42
N MET A 665 -3.67 -44.64 -21.20
CA MET A 665 -3.31 -45.56 -22.29
C MET A 665 -4.48 -45.96 -23.20
N PRO A 666 -5.68 -46.30 -22.69
CA PRO A 666 -6.80 -46.65 -23.55
C PRO A 666 -7.21 -45.53 -24.52
N ALA A 667 -7.13 -44.27 -24.07
CA ALA A 667 -7.41 -43.11 -24.91
C ALA A 667 -6.29 -42.86 -25.91
N ILE A 668 -5.02 -42.97 -25.49
CA ILE A 668 -3.84 -42.85 -26.36
C ILE A 668 -3.88 -43.89 -27.49
N ASP A 669 -4.27 -45.14 -27.19
CA ASP A 669 -4.36 -46.20 -28.20
C ASP A 669 -5.39 -45.87 -29.29
N GLN A 670 -6.54 -45.33 -28.88
CA GLN A 670 -7.63 -44.95 -29.79
C GLN A 670 -7.42 -43.60 -30.49
N ALA A 671 -6.54 -42.74 -29.98
CA ALA A 671 -6.32 -41.41 -30.53
C ALA A 671 -5.42 -41.42 -31.78
N ASP A 672 -5.69 -40.50 -32.69
CA ASP A 672 -4.84 -40.20 -33.84
C ASP A 672 -3.86 -39.05 -33.52
N TYR A 673 -4.19 -38.25 -32.50
CA TYR A 673 -3.38 -37.17 -31.95
C TYR A 673 -3.56 -37.06 -30.42
N VAL A 674 -2.50 -36.75 -29.68
CA VAL A 674 -2.57 -36.57 -28.21
C VAL A 674 -2.04 -35.19 -27.79
N ILE A 675 -2.85 -34.45 -27.03
CA ILE A 675 -2.40 -33.26 -26.29
C ILE A 675 -2.07 -33.72 -24.87
N ALA A 676 -0.79 -33.74 -24.50
CA ALA A 676 -0.34 -34.01 -23.13
C ALA A 676 -0.04 -32.67 -22.45
N ALA A 677 -0.98 -32.15 -21.67
CA ALA A 677 -0.88 -30.86 -21.01
C ALA A 677 -0.22 -30.98 -19.63
N SER A 678 0.84 -30.20 -19.39
CA SER A 678 1.50 -30.06 -18.09
C SER A 678 1.26 -28.68 -17.50
N TYR A 679 1.17 -28.61 -16.17
CA TYR A 679 1.04 -27.35 -15.45
C TYR A 679 1.82 -27.36 -14.14
N GLN A 680 2.77 -26.44 -14.04
CA GLN A 680 3.53 -26.15 -12.82
C GLN A 680 3.50 -24.65 -12.54
N PHE A 681 3.28 -24.28 -11.27
CA PHE A 681 3.41 -22.89 -10.80
C PHE A 681 4.16 -22.80 -9.45
N ARG A 682 3.49 -23.04 -8.31
CA ARG A 682 4.05 -22.83 -6.94
C ARG A 682 4.89 -23.98 -6.36
N ASN A 683 5.59 -24.72 -7.21
CA ASN A 683 6.44 -25.84 -6.79
C ASN A 683 7.81 -25.71 -7.44
N THR A 684 8.84 -26.19 -6.74
CA THR A 684 10.17 -26.37 -7.34
C THR A 684 10.08 -27.40 -8.47
N ALA A 685 10.81 -27.18 -9.56
CA ALA A 685 10.73 -28.05 -10.73
C ALA A 685 11.25 -29.46 -10.40
N SER A 686 12.28 -29.57 -9.57
CA SER A 686 12.86 -30.84 -9.14
C SER A 686 11.94 -31.71 -8.28
N GLN A 687 10.92 -31.13 -7.63
CA GLN A 687 9.95 -31.87 -6.82
C GLN A 687 8.70 -32.30 -7.60
N PHE A 688 8.56 -31.86 -8.85
CA PHE A 688 7.40 -32.25 -9.65
C PHE A 688 7.53 -33.70 -10.14
N SER A 689 6.42 -34.43 -10.15
CA SER A 689 6.39 -35.86 -10.51
C SER A 689 6.46 -36.06 -12.03
N TRP A 690 7.64 -35.89 -12.61
CA TRP A 690 7.87 -36.02 -14.06
C TRP A 690 7.74 -37.45 -14.59
N SER A 691 7.76 -38.46 -13.72
CA SER A 691 7.72 -39.87 -14.13
C SER A 691 6.45 -40.24 -14.90
N ASP A 692 5.30 -39.67 -14.54
CA ASP A 692 4.05 -39.92 -15.28
C ASP A 692 4.10 -39.31 -16.67
N SER A 693 4.64 -38.09 -16.78
CA SER A 693 4.85 -37.41 -18.07
C SER A 693 5.84 -38.19 -18.94
N GLN A 694 6.95 -38.66 -18.37
CA GLN A 694 7.92 -39.50 -19.08
C GLN A 694 7.28 -40.79 -19.60
N ALA A 695 6.50 -41.48 -18.77
CA ALA A 695 5.82 -42.72 -19.16
C ALA A 695 4.84 -42.50 -20.32
N VAL A 696 4.08 -41.41 -20.31
CA VAL A 696 3.20 -41.04 -21.43
C VAL A 696 4.00 -40.75 -22.69
N ILE A 697 5.08 -39.97 -22.60
CA ILE A 697 5.95 -39.64 -23.75
C ILE A 697 6.60 -40.88 -24.35
N ASP A 698 7.11 -41.79 -23.52
CA ASP A 698 7.71 -43.05 -23.98
C ASP A 698 6.69 -43.92 -24.74
N GLU A 699 5.46 -44.04 -24.22
CA GLU A 699 4.41 -44.85 -24.85
C GLU A 699 3.90 -44.21 -26.16
N LEU A 700 3.84 -42.88 -26.24
CA LEU A 700 3.54 -42.14 -27.48
C LEU A 700 4.62 -42.35 -28.53
N ASN A 701 5.89 -42.24 -28.13
CA ASN A 701 7.04 -42.45 -29.00
C ASN A 701 7.14 -43.88 -29.52
N LYS A 702 6.89 -44.87 -28.67
CA LYS A 702 6.91 -46.31 -29.01
C LYS A 702 5.86 -46.68 -30.05
N ARG A 703 4.70 -46.02 -30.03
CA ARG A 703 3.60 -46.21 -31.00
C ARG A 703 3.70 -45.29 -32.22
N ASP A 704 4.73 -44.46 -32.29
CA ASP A 704 4.88 -43.39 -33.28
C ASP A 704 3.62 -42.51 -33.43
N LYS A 705 2.95 -42.21 -32.31
CA LYS A 705 1.78 -41.33 -32.29
C LYS A 705 2.20 -39.88 -32.59
N ARG A 706 1.32 -39.12 -33.22
CA ARG A 706 1.42 -37.65 -33.26
C ARG A 706 0.94 -37.11 -31.92
N TYR A 707 1.70 -36.20 -31.33
CA TYR A 707 1.33 -35.60 -30.06
C TYR A 707 1.96 -34.22 -29.89
N VAL A 708 1.58 -33.54 -28.82
CA VAL A 708 2.34 -32.42 -28.28
C VAL A 708 2.42 -32.53 -26.76
N LEU A 709 3.61 -32.29 -26.21
CA LEU A 709 3.75 -31.88 -24.81
C LEU A 709 3.44 -30.38 -24.71
N LEU A 710 2.30 -30.03 -24.14
CA LEU A 710 1.83 -28.66 -24.00
C LEU A 710 2.13 -28.14 -22.59
N SER A 711 3.19 -27.35 -22.45
CA SER A 711 3.55 -26.68 -21.19
C SER A 711 2.70 -25.43 -20.97
N LEU A 712 1.89 -25.43 -19.91
CA LEU A 712 1.00 -24.33 -19.52
C LEU A 712 1.51 -23.54 -18.30
N GLY A 713 2.65 -23.96 -17.76
CA GLY A 713 3.24 -23.44 -16.52
C GLY A 713 4.62 -22.83 -16.73
N ASN A 714 5.52 -23.09 -15.78
CA ASN A 714 6.95 -22.86 -15.96
C ASN A 714 7.48 -23.91 -16.97
N PRO A 715 8.24 -23.52 -18.01
CA PRO A 715 8.62 -24.39 -19.13
C PRO A 715 9.82 -25.30 -18.80
N TYR A 716 9.97 -25.74 -17.55
CA TYR A 716 11.13 -26.50 -17.07
C TYR A 716 10.99 -28.02 -17.27
N GLU A 717 9.88 -28.48 -17.85
CA GLU A 717 9.63 -29.91 -18.05
C GLU A 717 10.73 -30.58 -18.88
N MET A 718 11.33 -29.83 -19.81
CA MET A 718 12.38 -30.31 -20.71
C MET A 718 13.69 -30.68 -19.99
N LEU A 719 13.91 -30.21 -18.76
CA LEU A 719 15.04 -30.62 -17.92
C LEU A 719 14.90 -32.07 -17.42
N TYR A 720 13.66 -32.55 -17.31
CA TYR A 720 13.33 -33.80 -16.62
C TYR A 720 12.69 -34.85 -17.54
N VAL A 721 11.95 -34.42 -18.58
CA VAL A 721 11.27 -35.29 -19.53
C VAL A 721 12.11 -35.39 -20.81
N ARG A 722 12.58 -36.60 -21.11
CA ARG A 722 13.48 -36.89 -22.24
C ARG A 722 12.72 -37.38 -23.47
N ASN A 723 13.37 -37.28 -24.62
CA ASN A 723 12.88 -37.79 -25.92
C ASN A 723 11.55 -37.19 -26.37
N VAL A 724 11.21 -35.97 -25.93
CA VAL A 724 10.05 -35.24 -26.43
C VAL A 724 10.30 -34.93 -27.91
N LYS A 725 9.45 -35.47 -28.80
CA LYS A 725 9.55 -35.29 -30.26
C LYS A 725 8.72 -34.11 -30.77
N SER A 726 7.76 -33.65 -29.99
CA SER A 726 6.87 -32.54 -30.31
C SER A 726 6.39 -31.90 -29.01
N GLY A 727 6.65 -30.61 -28.82
CA GLY A 727 6.33 -29.89 -27.58
C GLY A 727 6.31 -28.38 -27.79
N ILE A 728 5.40 -27.69 -27.09
CA ILE A 728 5.29 -26.23 -27.08
C ILE A 728 5.06 -25.69 -25.67
N ALA A 729 5.48 -24.45 -25.42
CA ALA A 729 5.14 -23.70 -24.22
C ALA A 729 4.16 -22.57 -24.54
N ALA A 730 3.12 -22.44 -23.71
CA ALA A 730 2.12 -21.39 -23.78
C ALA A 730 2.15 -20.43 -22.58
N TYR A 731 2.90 -20.77 -21.52
CA TYR A 731 3.13 -19.92 -20.33
C TYR A 731 1.88 -19.57 -19.49
N GLY A 732 0.72 -20.15 -19.80
CA GLY A 732 -0.52 -19.93 -19.06
C GLY A 732 -1.54 -21.05 -19.30
N LYS A 733 -2.34 -21.36 -18.28
CA LYS A 733 -3.37 -22.41 -18.32
C LYS A 733 -4.76 -21.95 -18.74
N GLU A 734 -4.92 -20.65 -18.99
CA GLU A 734 -6.20 -20.02 -19.32
C GLU A 734 -6.08 -19.27 -20.66
N GLU A 735 -7.21 -18.80 -21.21
CA GLU A 735 -7.18 -17.82 -22.30
C GLU A 735 -6.49 -16.54 -21.87
N PRO A 736 -5.79 -15.84 -22.76
CA PRO A 736 -5.64 -16.12 -24.20
C PRO A 736 -4.56 -17.18 -24.54
N ASN A 737 -3.73 -17.60 -23.57
CA ASN A 737 -2.56 -18.46 -23.81
C ASN A 737 -2.93 -19.80 -24.44
N THR A 738 -3.93 -20.49 -23.87
CA THR A 738 -4.36 -21.80 -24.35
C THR A 738 -5.00 -21.73 -25.74
N ALA A 739 -5.78 -20.68 -26.01
CA ALA A 739 -6.35 -20.44 -27.35
C ALA A 739 -5.26 -20.22 -28.41
N ALA A 740 -4.21 -19.45 -28.09
CA ALA A 740 -3.06 -19.27 -28.99
C ALA A 740 -2.34 -20.59 -29.27
N ALA A 741 -2.10 -21.41 -28.23
CA ALA A 741 -1.47 -22.72 -28.37
C ALA A 741 -2.29 -23.65 -29.28
N ILE A 742 -3.61 -23.73 -29.08
CA ILE A 742 -4.51 -24.54 -29.93
C ILE A 742 -4.44 -24.11 -31.40
N ARG A 743 -4.38 -22.81 -31.69
CA ARG A 743 -4.26 -22.30 -33.06
C ARG A 743 -2.93 -22.71 -33.71
N VAL A 744 -1.84 -22.76 -32.95
CA VAL A 744 -0.56 -23.31 -33.42
C VAL A 744 -0.71 -24.81 -33.75
N LEU A 745 -1.32 -25.60 -32.87
CA LEU A 745 -1.53 -27.05 -33.10
C LEU A 745 -2.43 -27.34 -34.30
N LEU A 746 -3.34 -26.43 -34.64
CA LEU A 746 -4.20 -26.52 -35.82
C LEU A 746 -3.52 -26.06 -37.11
N GLY A 747 -2.30 -25.51 -37.04
CA GLY A 747 -1.58 -24.93 -38.17
C GLY A 747 -2.15 -23.59 -38.65
N GLN A 748 -2.85 -22.86 -37.76
CA GLN A 748 -3.41 -21.54 -38.06
C GLN A 748 -2.46 -20.40 -37.68
N LEU A 749 -1.43 -20.70 -36.89
CA LEU A 749 -0.38 -19.81 -36.44
C LEU A 749 0.94 -20.57 -36.38
N ASP A 750 2.05 -19.86 -36.60
CA ASP A 750 3.39 -20.38 -36.35
C ASP A 750 3.84 -20.00 -34.92
N PRO A 751 4.55 -20.89 -34.20
CA PRO A 751 5.15 -20.54 -32.92
C PRO A 751 6.30 -19.56 -33.14
N GLN A 752 6.18 -18.34 -32.61
CA GLN A 752 7.18 -17.27 -32.78
C GLN A 752 8.01 -17.00 -31.52
N GLY A 753 7.57 -17.53 -30.37
CA GLY A 753 8.22 -17.26 -29.10
C GLY A 753 9.59 -17.91 -29.02
N VAL A 754 10.48 -17.25 -28.27
CA VAL A 754 11.81 -17.75 -27.92
C VAL A 754 11.79 -18.10 -26.43
N LEU A 755 12.30 -19.27 -26.05
CA LEU A 755 12.31 -19.68 -24.65
C LEU A 755 13.07 -18.63 -23.80
N PRO A 756 12.40 -17.93 -22.85
CA PRO A 756 13.02 -16.83 -22.13
C PRO A 756 13.79 -17.29 -20.88
N VAL A 757 13.93 -18.60 -20.70
CA VAL A 757 14.67 -19.24 -19.60
C VAL A 757 15.68 -20.22 -20.16
N ALA A 758 16.77 -20.46 -19.41
CA ALA A 758 17.76 -21.46 -19.78
C ALA A 758 17.11 -22.87 -19.87
N SER A 759 17.36 -23.55 -20.99
CA SER A 759 16.93 -24.92 -21.30
C SER A 759 17.95 -25.97 -20.89
#